data_AF-A0A4T0TKM3-F1
#
_entry.id   AF-A0A4T0TKM3-F1
#
_cell.length_a   1.000
_cell.length_b   1.000
_cell.length_c   1.000
_cell.angle_alpha   90.00
_cell.angle_beta   90.00
_cell.angle_gamma   90.00
#
_symmetry.space_group_name_H-M   'P 1'
#
loop_
_entity.id
_entity.type
_entity.pdbx_description
1 polymer ?
#
loop_
_entity_poly.entity_id
_entity_poly.type
_entity_poly.pdbx_seq_one_letter_code
_entity_poly.pdbx_strand_id
1 'polypeptide(L)'
;MANLFNDDFVKAFDFMGINDLDDNDDRKNINNRQFRDIFKPRNSDKRSLSLPDTANTFNKAVFPYSYASESQNTTSSTHNRTFSYPFVNTVKPKQTDARSILNNPSLDNPLNTTNVFIQGLSPLTTPEDLQRAVEQYGMTSSARVIMQPNKKTCKGYGFVQFINTYEAQRAIIALNCKGINAAFAKQESFTARLRRLEDEGSTNLYLSNLPLDMDDGKLSVLFYPANIQSLRVLKNENGESRGVGFVRVKDRQTASYFIDKLHGITLSGSSLPLQVRFADSQSQKDFKKLATRNKPSLKTSTSLSDMSASLENGAVESAFNIGSLDQFQLQIPPLKHSHSYESFTRIPPPLHTSASLEELFTTGNAKVKRKHSFDPFSDELFDFKSFGLYQGNNSQPSISNSNSSAKQATDATKAFVKLEQGLKPQSLQFNTVTLIEPPKQQVLAWLGYEDNAPLITRQAEVILLDGQTQTAWESVVDLPSNISEGKSVKEAHVTKWKCLDKDQQPSLLVEELNQAEKWAKSNPKILEAVKEVGVDPEMLFCDGWCVSIDERFPGRRLQQCLMFARSRPGDSLYAHPLDFVPVFDSHTGELLALDFPPLNAQDGEPAPPSSAKDNAERPRKFRFPPPSTNQNYLPEQIKQDDPSFKLREGLKPIHITQPEGVSYNIEGRVLRWQNWSLHVGFNYRDGLVLNNVTYDDNGTIRPLFYRLSIAEMVVPYGITKFPGHRKHAFDTGEYGIGTLSNSLSLGCDCLGSISYMDADFVKRSGESKTTKSAVCIHEEDAGILHKHTDFRDLKVHVARNRKLIISNICTVANYEYGFYWSFGLDGNIELEVKLTGIVNVTAMGPNEPRNKQIETEVAPRIAAPFHQHLFSLRIDSMIDGQKNQVVQTDIVPDEDVVGGPTNYYGNGFHTEKTIFKNSKDAISDYDATKARTWTIENPNKEHYSSGNQVGYKIMCNNMSTMFAKKGSMLYNRAPFARHGIHVTKYQDNTLYPSGMYVNQCEGGEQFALSDWIAKGDNVQNEDIVTWLTFGANHVVRPEDWPIMPVESVKVHLKPSNFFDRNPALDVPSVKDSKSRLAEEAEATQDCCNNK
;
A
#
# COMPACT_ATOMS: atom_id res chain seq x y z
N MET A 1 -52.89 22.32 -44.71
CA MET A 1 -53.01 22.63 -43.27
C MET A 1 -51.73 23.23 -42.65
N ALA A 2 -50.71 23.63 -43.42
CA ALA A 2 -49.45 24.19 -42.87
C ALA A 2 -49.37 25.74 -42.87
N ASN A 3 -50.34 26.45 -43.47
CA ASN A 3 -50.32 27.91 -43.57
C ASN A 3 -51.26 28.62 -42.57
N LEU A 4 -51.89 27.88 -41.65
CA LEU A 4 -52.75 28.44 -40.61
C LEU A 4 -52.05 28.61 -39.25
N PHE A 5 -50.79 28.18 -39.13
CA PHE A 5 -50.08 28.13 -37.85
C PHE A 5 -48.87 29.06 -37.73
N ASN A 6 -48.50 29.80 -38.78
CA ASN A 6 -47.32 30.66 -38.75
C ASN A 6 -47.63 32.08 -38.23
N ASP A 7 -48.79 32.64 -38.60
CA ASP A 7 -49.11 34.04 -38.27
C ASP A 7 -49.63 34.24 -36.84
N ASP A 8 -50.19 33.19 -36.22
CA ASP A 8 -50.61 33.22 -34.81
C ASP A 8 -49.44 32.95 -33.84
N PHE A 9 -48.37 32.29 -34.31
CA PHE A 9 -47.19 31.96 -33.50
C PHE A 9 -46.29 33.18 -33.24
N VAL A 10 -46.22 34.10 -34.20
CA VAL A 10 -45.47 35.37 -34.05
C VAL A 10 -46.20 36.35 -33.13
N LYS A 11 -47.53 36.41 -33.20
CA LYS A 11 -48.35 37.28 -32.32
C LYS A 11 -48.33 36.87 -30.85
N ALA A 12 -48.15 35.59 -30.55
CA ALA A 12 -48.01 35.11 -29.17
C ALA A 12 -46.69 35.55 -28.51
N PHE A 13 -45.63 35.78 -29.30
CA PHE A 13 -44.35 36.29 -28.81
C PHE A 13 -44.39 37.81 -28.53
N ASP A 14 -45.12 38.57 -29.34
CA ASP A 14 -45.28 40.02 -29.15
C ASP A 14 -46.13 40.39 -27.91
N PHE A 15 -47.03 39.50 -27.47
CA PHE A 15 -47.86 39.70 -26.26
C PHE A 15 -47.07 39.57 -24.95
N MET A 16 -45.82 39.08 -24.98
CA MET A 16 -44.96 38.91 -23.81
C MET A 16 -44.18 40.19 -23.40
N GLY A 17 -44.49 41.35 -23.98
CA GLY A 17 -44.07 42.65 -23.42
C GLY A 17 -42.55 42.84 -23.36
N ILE A 18 -41.81 42.43 -24.39
CA ILE A 18 -40.37 42.67 -24.51
C ILE A 18 -40.16 43.79 -25.52
N ASN A 19 -40.47 45.02 -25.10
CA ASN A 19 -39.87 46.28 -25.53
C ASN A 19 -40.60 47.41 -24.79
N ASP A 20 -40.09 47.78 -23.62
CA ASP A 20 -40.12 49.16 -23.10
C ASP A 20 -39.07 49.25 -21.97
N LEU A 21 -37.88 49.71 -22.37
CA LEU A 21 -36.95 50.44 -21.51
C LEU A 21 -37.28 51.92 -21.73
N ASP A 22 -37.89 52.59 -20.75
CA ASP A 22 -37.75 54.04 -20.55
C ASP A 22 -36.35 54.26 -19.94
N ASP A 23 -35.39 54.77 -20.70
CA ASP A 23 -35.11 56.18 -20.98
C ASP A 23 -34.40 56.90 -19.82
N ASN A 24 -33.06 57.01 -19.97
CA ASN A 24 -32.36 58.29 -19.89
C ASN A 24 -31.02 58.20 -20.66
N ASP A 25 -30.97 58.94 -21.77
CA ASP A 25 -29.86 59.56 -22.52
C ASP A 25 -28.59 58.74 -22.82
N ASP A 26 -28.02 58.72 -24.04
CA ASP A 26 -28.08 59.69 -25.12
C ASP A 26 -27.66 59.04 -26.46
N ARG A 27 -28.27 59.48 -27.56
CA ARG A 27 -28.19 58.89 -28.92
C ARG A 27 -26.96 59.34 -29.70
N LYS A 28 -26.52 58.52 -30.69
CA LYS A 28 -26.33 58.98 -32.11
C LYS A 28 -26.11 57.85 -33.16
N ASN A 29 -27.07 57.82 -34.11
CA ASN A 29 -27.02 57.52 -35.57
C ASN A 29 -26.53 56.13 -36.06
N ILE A 30 -27.40 55.19 -36.44
CA ILE A 30 -28.28 55.04 -37.64
C ILE A 30 -27.51 54.73 -38.96
N ASN A 31 -27.61 53.48 -39.46
CA ASN A 31 -28.37 53.22 -40.69
C ASN A 31 -28.73 51.74 -40.93
N ASN A 32 -30.02 51.55 -41.23
CA ASN A 32 -30.73 50.34 -41.60
C ASN A 32 -30.38 49.83 -43.00
N ARG A 33 -30.31 48.49 -43.17
CA ARG A 33 -30.97 47.68 -44.22
C ARG A 33 -30.19 46.37 -44.45
N GLN A 34 -30.69 45.27 -43.90
CA GLN A 34 -30.95 44.00 -44.62
C GLN A 34 -31.41 42.91 -43.62
N PHE A 35 -32.61 43.09 -43.11
CA PHE A 35 -33.44 42.03 -42.51
C PHE A 35 -34.32 41.42 -43.60
N ARG A 36 -33.70 40.85 -44.63
CA ARG A 36 -34.32 40.00 -45.66
C ARG A 36 -33.18 39.22 -46.28
N ASP A 37 -33.03 37.95 -45.92
CA ASP A 37 -32.42 36.86 -46.73
C ASP A 37 -31.89 35.69 -45.87
N ILE A 38 -32.63 35.28 -44.83
CA ILE A 38 -32.31 34.05 -44.08
C ILE A 38 -33.37 32.98 -44.36
N PHE A 39 -33.80 32.78 -45.61
CA PHE A 39 -34.51 31.55 -46.02
C PHE A 39 -34.36 31.30 -47.53
N LYS A 40 -33.36 30.48 -47.93
CA LYS A 40 -33.47 29.47 -49.02
C LYS A 40 -32.22 28.54 -49.10
N PRO A 41 -32.35 27.31 -49.65
CA PRO A 41 -31.41 26.20 -49.45
C PRO A 41 -30.37 25.96 -50.59
N ARG A 42 -29.33 25.16 -50.25
CA ARG A 42 -28.14 24.65 -51.01
C ARG A 42 -28.23 24.52 -52.55
N ASN A 43 -27.13 24.83 -53.27
CA ASN A 43 -26.40 23.84 -54.09
C ASN A 43 -25.05 24.27 -54.75
N SER A 44 -24.19 23.25 -54.90
CA SER A 44 -23.16 22.93 -55.92
C SER A 44 -21.90 23.78 -56.18
N ASP A 45 -20.76 23.13 -55.91
CA ASP A 45 -19.54 22.98 -56.74
C ASP A 45 -19.04 24.15 -57.61
N LYS A 46 -17.76 24.52 -57.40
CA LYS A 46 -16.71 24.35 -58.42
C LYS A 46 -15.29 24.50 -57.87
N ARG A 47 -14.45 23.65 -58.43
CA ARG A 47 -13.03 23.35 -58.22
C ARG A 47 -12.05 24.50 -58.44
N SER A 48 -10.93 24.35 -57.73
CA SER A 48 -9.52 24.33 -58.20
C SER A 48 -8.65 25.58 -58.23
N LEU A 49 -7.37 25.28 -57.93
CA LEU A 49 -6.13 26.01 -58.22
C LEU A 49 -5.85 27.20 -57.31
N SER A 50 -4.64 27.48 -56.84
CA SER A 50 -3.37 26.77 -56.63
C SER A 50 -2.44 27.85 -56.05
N LEU A 51 -1.55 27.43 -55.16
CA LEU A 51 -0.27 28.05 -54.72
C LEU A 51 0.31 29.13 -55.65
N PRO A 52 1.00 30.16 -55.12
CA PRO A 52 2.39 30.00 -54.63
C PRO A 52 2.66 30.74 -53.31
N ASP A 53 3.39 30.23 -52.33
CA ASP A 53 4.70 29.56 -52.30
C ASP A 53 5.90 30.53 -52.45
N THR A 54 6.88 30.26 -51.58
CA THR A 54 8.22 30.86 -51.43
C THR A 54 8.28 32.20 -50.68
N ALA A 55 8.60 32.26 -49.38
CA ALA A 55 9.79 31.73 -48.69
C ALA A 55 11.09 32.29 -49.27
N ASN A 56 11.81 33.08 -48.47
CA ASN A 56 13.08 32.64 -47.88
C ASN A 56 13.87 33.82 -47.31
N THR A 57 14.13 33.74 -46.01
CA THR A 57 15.49 33.95 -45.53
C THR A 57 15.89 32.69 -44.77
N PHE A 58 16.69 31.87 -45.45
CA PHE A 58 17.27 30.61 -45.01
C PHE A 58 18.44 30.85 -44.05
N ASN A 59 18.55 29.98 -43.04
CA ASN A 59 19.72 29.18 -42.63
C ASN A 59 21.14 29.68 -42.95
N LYS A 60 22.09 29.38 -42.04
CA LYS A 60 23.09 28.30 -42.25
C LYS A 60 24.19 28.25 -41.18
N ALA A 61 24.39 27.05 -40.62
CA ALA A 61 25.67 26.33 -40.49
C ALA A 61 25.32 24.94 -39.87
N VAL A 62 25.17 23.84 -40.63
CA VAL A 62 26.16 22.99 -41.34
C VAL A 62 26.82 21.94 -40.42
N PHE A 63 26.49 20.66 -40.70
CA PHE A 63 27.13 19.41 -40.23
C PHE A 63 28.52 19.20 -40.88
N PRO A 64 29.28 18.16 -40.46
CA PRO A 64 29.41 17.00 -41.36
C PRO A 64 29.62 15.64 -40.63
N TYR A 65 29.61 14.40 -41.18
CA TYR A 65 29.73 13.77 -42.52
C TYR A 65 28.98 12.38 -42.42
N SER A 66 27.99 12.00 -43.26
CA SER A 66 28.06 11.31 -44.59
C SER A 66 28.08 9.76 -44.52
N TYR A 67 27.54 8.94 -45.44
CA TYR A 67 27.31 9.04 -46.90
C TYR A 67 26.22 8.03 -47.34
N ALA A 68 25.54 8.26 -48.46
CA ALA A 68 25.02 7.19 -49.32
C ALA A 68 25.06 7.55 -50.82
N SER A 69 25.44 6.56 -51.64
CA SER A 69 25.28 6.37 -53.10
C SER A 69 26.07 7.31 -54.05
N GLU A 70 26.56 6.93 -55.23
CA GLU A 70 26.19 5.82 -56.15
C GLU A 70 27.25 5.68 -57.27
N SER A 71 27.58 4.47 -57.75
CA SER A 71 27.81 4.20 -59.19
C SER A 71 28.06 2.70 -59.53
N GLN A 72 27.16 2.17 -60.37
CA GLN A 72 27.35 1.26 -61.51
C GLN A 72 27.74 -0.23 -61.33
N ASN A 73 26.81 -1.07 -61.85
CA ASN A 73 26.99 -2.31 -62.62
C ASN A 73 27.91 -3.41 -62.10
N THR A 74 27.33 -4.52 -61.61
CA THR A 74 27.29 -5.85 -62.26
C THR A 74 27.02 -6.99 -61.26
N THR A 75 26.02 -7.81 -61.60
CA THR A 75 25.87 -9.26 -61.33
C THR A 75 26.12 -9.86 -59.93
N SER A 76 25.03 -10.42 -59.38
CA SER A 76 24.90 -11.72 -58.68
C SER A 76 24.65 -11.76 -57.15
N SER A 77 23.57 -12.49 -56.83
CA SER A 77 23.12 -13.08 -55.56
C SER A 77 22.34 -12.20 -54.55
N THR A 78 21.16 -12.72 -54.22
CA THR A 78 20.01 -12.14 -53.53
C THR A 78 19.99 -12.39 -52.02
N HIS A 79 19.79 -11.36 -51.18
CA HIS A 79 19.13 -11.46 -49.85
C HIS A 79 18.62 -10.07 -49.38
N ASN A 80 17.30 -9.91 -49.25
CA ASN A 80 16.64 -8.70 -48.73
C ASN A 80 16.56 -8.71 -47.20
N ARG A 81 16.96 -7.61 -46.56
CA ARG A 81 16.80 -7.29 -45.13
C ARG A 81 15.68 -6.26 -44.94
N THR A 82 14.71 -6.54 -44.07
CA THR A 82 13.76 -5.57 -43.50
C THR A 82 14.14 -5.27 -42.05
N PHE A 83 14.15 -3.98 -41.69
CA PHE A 83 14.41 -3.47 -40.33
C PHE A 83 13.28 -3.85 -39.36
N SER A 84 13.64 -4.40 -38.18
CA SER A 84 12.71 -4.72 -37.09
C SER A 84 12.97 -3.86 -35.84
N TYR A 85 11.90 -3.43 -35.17
CA TYR A 85 11.93 -2.81 -33.84
C TYR A 85 11.87 -3.91 -32.76
N PRO A 86 12.59 -3.77 -31.62
CA PRO A 86 12.68 -4.84 -30.63
C PRO A 86 11.54 -4.72 -29.59
N PHE A 87 10.38 -5.32 -29.90
CA PHE A 87 9.45 -5.94 -28.92
C PHE A 87 8.28 -6.58 -29.71
N VAL A 88 8.58 -7.65 -30.47
CA VAL A 88 7.55 -8.55 -31.01
C VAL A 88 8.02 -9.98 -30.75
N ASN A 89 7.40 -10.64 -29.78
CA ASN A 89 7.44 -12.10 -29.70
C ASN A 89 6.55 -12.65 -30.82
N THR A 90 7.08 -12.77 -32.04
CA THR A 90 6.43 -13.58 -33.08
C THR A 90 6.65 -15.05 -32.72
N VAL A 91 5.73 -15.64 -31.96
CA VAL A 91 5.55 -17.10 -32.06
C VAL A 91 5.15 -17.36 -33.51
N LYS A 92 5.99 -18.04 -34.29
CA LYS A 92 5.63 -18.49 -35.64
C LYS A 92 4.27 -19.20 -35.56
N PRO A 93 3.24 -18.80 -36.34
CA PRO A 93 1.98 -19.52 -36.33
C PRO A 93 2.23 -20.97 -36.74
N LYS A 94 1.86 -21.91 -35.87
CA LYS A 94 1.82 -23.34 -36.22
C LYS A 94 0.85 -23.51 -37.38
N GLN A 95 1.21 -24.32 -38.38
CA GLN A 95 0.28 -24.79 -39.40
C GLN A 95 -0.96 -25.36 -38.69
N THR A 96 -2.09 -24.69 -38.88
CA THR A 96 -3.37 -25.07 -38.26
C THR A 96 -4.08 -25.99 -39.23
N ASP A 97 -4.31 -27.22 -38.79
CA ASP A 97 -5.00 -28.26 -39.56
C ASP A 97 -6.50 -27.90 -39.71
N ALA A 98 -7.16 -28.23 -40.82
CA ALA A 98 -8.53 -27.78 -41.11
C ALA A 98 -9.56 -28.15 -40.01
N ARG A 99 -9.34 -29.26 -39.30
CA ARG A 99 -10.15 -29.67 -38.12
C ARG A 99 -10.01 -28.72 -36.91
N SER A 100 -8.88 -28.05 -36.75
CA SER A 100 -8.64 -27.11 -35.64
C SER A 100 -9.33 -25.76 -35.86
N ILE A 101 -9.58 -25.39 -37.12
CA ILE A 101 -10.27 -24.15 -37.51
C ILE A 101 -11.77 -24.26 -37.21
N LEU A 102 -12.39 -25.43 -37.48
CA LEU A 102 -13.82 -25.68 -37.27
C LEU A 102 -14.22 -25.82 -35.79
N ASN A 103 -13.29 -26.23 -34.92
CA ASN A 103 -13.52 -26.36 -33.47
C ASN A 103 -13.11 -25.10 -32.68
N ASN A 104 -12.95 -23.94 -33.33
CA ASN A 104 -12.54 -22.70 -32.67
C ASN A 104 -13.70 -22.11 -31.83
N PRO A 105 -13.56 -21.98 -30.49
CA PRO A 105 -14.60 -21.40 -29.62
C PRO A 105 -14.97 -19.95 -29.98
N SER A 106 -14.12 -19.26 -30.73
CA SER A 106 -14.34 -17.87 -31.17
C SER A 106 -15.42 -17.75 -32.27
N LEU A 107 -15.77 -18.87 -32.91
CA LEU A 107 -16.83 -18.97 -33.91
C LEU A 107 -18.20 -19.31 -33.30
N ASP A 108 -18.26 -19.57 -31.99
CA ASP A 108 -19.52 -19.77 -31.28
C ASP A 108 -20.36 -18.48 -31.33
N ASN A 109 -21.52 -18.55 -31.97
CA ASN A 109 -22.42 -17.41 -32.20
C ASN A 109 -23.84 -17.68 -31.67
N PRO A 110 -24.00 -17.89 -30.35
CA PRO A 110 -25.31 -18.23 -29.78
C PRO A 110 -26.32 -17.07 -29.90
N LEU A 111 -25.84 -15.85 -30.13
CA LEU A 111 -26.67 -14.64 -30.29
C LEU A 111 -27.04 -14.35 -31.75
N ASN A 112 -26.59 -15.17 -32.71
CA ASN A 112 -26.74 -14.97 -34.15
C ASN A 112 -26.42 -13.52 -34.61
N THR A 113 -25.37 -12.93 -34.02
CA THR A 113 -24.96 -11.55 -34.29
C THR A 113 -23.99 -11.49 -35.46
N THR A 114 -23.96 -10.37 -36.18
CA THR A 114 -22.90 -10.06 -37.17
C THR A 114 -21.82 -9.14 -36.59
N ASN A 115 -21.88 -8.87 -35.28
CA ASN A 115 -20.91 -8.04 -34.57
C ASN A 115 -19.71 -8.86 -34.09
N VAL A 116 -18.52 -8.42 -34.45
CA VAL A 116 -17.24 -9.04 -34.11
C VAL A 116 -16.50 -8.13 -33.13
N PHE A 117 -16.12 -8.68 -31.99
CA PHE A 117 -15.21 -8.07 -31.03
C PHE A 117 -13.77 -8.38 -31.42
N ILE A 118 -12.93 -7.35 -31.51
CA ILE A 118 -11.51 -7.46 -31.88
C ILE A 118 -10.67 -6.87 -30.76
N GLN A 119 -9.79 -7.68 -30.17
CA GLN A 119 -8.95 -7.34 -29.03
C GLN A 119 -7.46 -7.38 -29.40
N GLY A 120 -6.67 -6.51 -28.77
CA GLY A 120 -5.23 -6.38 -29.00
C GLY A 120 -4.88 -5.26 -29.96
N LEU A 121 -5.74 -4.24 -30.13
CA LEU A 121 -5.47 -3.11 -31.01
C LEU A 121 -4.36 -2.19 -30.43
N SER A 122 -3.62 -1.52 -31.32
CA SER A 122 -2.60 -0.54 -30.92
C SER A 122 -3.26 0.65 -30.23
N PRO A 123 -2.64 1.28 -29.21
CA PRO A 123 -3.12 2.53 -28.62
C PRO A 123 -3.28 3.68 -29.64
N LEU A 124 -2.62 3.59 -30.79
CA LEU A 124 -2.69 4.57 -31.89
C LEU A 124 -3.75 4.22 -32.95
N THR A 125 -4.43 3.08 -32.82
CA THR A 125 -5.44 2.63 -33.80
C THR A 125 -6.60 3.61 -33.88
N THR A 126 -6.88 4.12 -35.09
CA THR A 126 -8.09 4.90 -35.38
C THR A 126 -9.23 3.99 -35.87
N PRO A 127 -10.51 4.42 -35.75
CA PRO A 127 -11.64 3.71 -36.36
C PRO A 127 -11.45 3.44 -37.86
N GLU A 128 -10.84 4.39 -38.58
CA GLU A 128 -10.57 4.30 -40.02
C GLU A 128 -9.49 3.25 -40.33
N ASP A 129 -8.50 3.09 -39.46
CA ASP A 129 -7.50 2.01 -39.57
C ASP A 129 -8.13 0.64 -39.37
N LEU A 130 -8.99 0.51 -38.35
CA LEU A 130 -9.70 -0.73 -38.07
C LEU A 130 -10.64 -1.10 -39.21
N GLN A 131 -11.35 -0.12 -39.78
CA GLN A 131 -12.26 -0.35 -40.91
C GLN A 131 -11.50 -0.86 -42.15
N ARG A 132 -10.43 -0.17 -42.56
CA ARG A 132 -9.59 -0.60 -43.69
C ARG A 132 -9.00 -2.00 -43.50
N ALA A 133 -8.65 -2.36 -42.27
CA ALA A 133 -8.10 -3.68 -41.94
C ALA A 133 -9.08 -4.84 -42.18
N VAL A 134 -10.38 -4.61 -41.97
CA VAL A 134 -11.41 -5.66 -41.99
C VAL A 134 -12.25 -5.69 -43.27
N GLU A 135 -12.25 -4.61 -44.06
CA GLU A 135 -12.99 -4.49 -45.33
C GLU A 135 -12.64 -5.60 -46.34
N GLN A 136 -11.40 -6.10 -46.30
CA GLN A 136 -10.97 -7.21 -47.16
C GLN A 136 -11.68 -8.55 -46.88
N TYR A 137 -12.30 -8.70 -45.71
CA TYR A 137 -12.97 -9.94 -45.30
C TYR A 137 -14.49 -9.91 -45.49
N GLY A 138 -15.07 -8.72 -45.68
CA GLY A 138 -16.50 -8.53 -45.89
C GLY A 138 -16.93 -7.07 -45.77
N MET A 139 -18.14 -6.78 -46.22
CA MET A 139 -18.72 -5.45 -46.09
C MET A 139 -19.12 -5.19 -44.65
N THR A 140 -18.69 -4.05 -44.11
CA THR A 140 -19.00 -3.64 -42.74
C THR A 140 -20.07 -2.56 -42.73
N SER A 141 -20.99 -2.66 -41.78
CA SER A 141 -22.01 -1.64 -41.48
C SER A 141 -21.52 -0.62 -40.44
N SER A 142 -20.58 -1.02 -39.57
CA SER A 142 -19.87 -0.10 -38.68
C SER A 142 -18.56 -0.72 -38.19
N ALA A 143 -17.55 0.12 -37.97
CA ALA A 143 -16.33 -0.21 -37.27
C ALA A 143 -16.07 0.85 -36.20
N ARG A 144 -15.84 0.42 -34.95
CA ARG A 144 -15.66 1.33 -33.82
C ARG A 144 -14.52 0.87 -32.94
N VAL A 145 -13.62 1.80 -32.65
CA VAL A 145 -12.54 1.63 -31.67
C VAL A 145 -12.97 2.27 -30.36
N ILE A 146 -12.71 1.63 -29.23
CA ILE A 146 -13.03 2.21 -27.93
C ILE A 146 -11.86 3.08 -27.46
N MET A 147 -12.10 4.38 -27.30
CA MET A 147 -11.08 5.36 -26.92
C MET A 147 -11.02 5.58 -25.40
N GLN A 148 -9.85 5.93 -24.87
CA GLN A 148 -9.66 6.37 -23.49
C GLN A 148 -10.30 7.75 -23.27
N PRO A 149 -11.10 7.96 -22.20
CA PRO A 149 -11.51 9.30 -21.80
C PRO A 149 -10.26 10.13 -21.53
N ASN A 150 -10.15 11.30 -22.17
CA ASN A 150 -9.10 12.31 -21.95
C ASN A 150 -7.75 12.12 -22.67
N LYS A 151 -7.53 11.05 -23.47
CA LYS A 151 -6.22 10.82 -24.12
C LYS A 151 -6.19 10.63 -25.64
N LYS A 152 -7.31 10.72 -26.37
CA LYS A 152 -7.40 10.46 -27.84
C LYS A 152 -6.70 9.16 -28.30
N THR A 153 -6.47 8.19 -27.40
CA THR A 153 -5.84 6.89 -27.67
C THR A 153 -6.84 5.75 -27.52
N CYS A 154 -6.63 4.66 -28.25
CA CYS A 154 -7.42 3.43 -28.20
C CYS A 154 -7.20 2.66 -26.88
N LYS A 155 -8.26 2.04 -26.33
CA LYS A 155 -8.25 1.15 -25.15
C LYS A 155 -7.74 -0.27 -25.44
N GLY A 156 -7.30 -0.54 -26.66
CA GLY A 156 -6.79 -1.84 -27.10
C GLY A 156 -7.84 -2.80 -27.64
N TYR A 157 -9.06 -2.35 -27.92
CA TYR A 157 -10.10 -3.18 -28.54
C TYR A 157 -11.14 -2.36 -29.31
N GLY A 158 -11.86 -3.03 -30.22
CA GLY A 158 -12.89 -2.46 -31.06
C GLY A 158 -13.99 -3.47 -31.42
N PHE A 159 -15.01 -2.98 -32.10
CA PHE A 159 -16.15 -3.76 -32.58
C PHE A 159 -16.38 -3.47 -34.06
N VAL A 160 -16.67 -4.51 -34.83
CA VAL A 160 -16.98 -4.42 -36.26
C VAL A 160 -18.26 -5.18 -36.54
N GLN A 161 -19.26 -4.50 -37.06
CA GLN A 161 -20.52 -5.11 -37.48
C GLN A 161 -20.48 -5.41 -38.97
N PHE A 162 -20.50 -6.68 -39.36
CA PHE A 162 -20.59 -7.10 -40.76
C PHE A 162 -22.03 -7.11 -41.25
N ILE A 163 -22.25 -7.10 -42.57
CA ILE A 163 -23.59 -7.16 -43.15
C ILE A 163 -24.24 -8.53 -42.88
N ASN A 164 -23.45 -9.61 -42.93
CA ASN A 164 -23.95 -10.97 -42.70
C ASN A 164 -23.00 -11.77 -41.80
N THR A 165 -23.50 -12.88 -41.27
CA THR A 165 -22.77 -13.75 -40.33
C THR A 165 -21.62 -14.48 -41.01
N TYR A 166 -21.74 -14.78 -42.31
CA TYR A 166 -20.71 -15.47 -43.08
C TYR A 166 -19.43 -14.64 -43.21
N GLU A 167 -19.56 -13.36 -43.53
CA GLU A 167 -18.45 -12.40 -43.58
C GLU A 167 -17.81 -12.16 -42.21
N ALA A 168 -18.62 -12.13 -41.15
CA ALA A 168 -18.11 -12.06 -39.77
C ALA A 168 -17.27 -13.30 -39.39
N GLN A 169 -17.72 -14.51 -39.76
CA GLN A 169 -16.96 -15.76 -39.53
C GLN A 169 -15.64 -15.75 -40.29
N ARG A 170 -15.65 -15.34 -41.57
CA ARG A 170 -14.43 -15.21 -42.39
C ARG A 170 -13.43 -14.26 -41.76
N ALA A 171 -13.90 -13.11 -41.27
CA ALA A 171 -13.05 -12.14 -40.59
C ALA A 171 -12.47 -12.69 -39.28
N ILE A 172 -13.27 -13.38 -38.45
CA ILE A 172 -12.81 -14.01 -37.20
C ILE A 172 -11.70 -15.03 -37.47
N ILE A 173 -11.87 -15.89 -38.47
CA ILE A 173 -10.87 -16.90 -38.84
C ILE A 173 -9.58 -16.21 -39.29
N ALA A 174 -9.69 -15.27 -40.23
CA ALA A 174 -8.52 -14.61 -40.81
C ALA A 174 -7.72 -13.78 -39.79
N LEU A 175 -8.41 -13.08 -38.88
CA LEU A 175 -7.78 -12.27 -37.84
C LEU A 175 -7.08 -13.15 -36.79
N ASN A 176 -7.73 -14.23 -36.34
CA ASN A 176 -7.12 -15.16 -35.39
C ASN A 176 -5.90 -15.88 -35.99
N CYS A 177 -5.93 -16.23 -37.28
CA CYS A 177 -4.77 -16.78 -37.99
C CYS A 177 -3.59 -15.80 -38.06
N LYS A 178 -3.84 -14.49 -38.03
CA LYS A 178 -2.83 -13.43 -37.95
C LYS A 178 -2.42 -13.07 -36.52
N GLY A 179 -2.88 -13.83 -35.51
CA GLY A 179 -2.54 -13.60 -34.10
C GLY A 179 -3.36 -12.48 -33.43
N ILE A 180 -4.44 -12.02 -34.06
CA ILE A 180 -5.30 -10.95 -33.57
C ILE A 180 -6.59 -11.57 -33.06
N ASN A 181 -6.85 -11.39 -31.77
CA ASN A 181 -7.95 -12.06 -31.10
C ASN A 181 -9.30 -11.46 -31.54
N ALA A 182 -10.07 -12.24 -32.30
CA ALA A 182 -11.38 -11.86 -32.80
C ALA A 182 -12.42 -12.94 -32.46
N ALA A 183 -13.61 -12.53 -32.04
CA ALA A 183 -14.74 -13.43 -31.74
C ALA A 183 -16.07 -12.71 -31.92
N PHE A 184 -17.19 -13.44 -32.01
CA PHE A 184 -18.51 -12.81 -31.96
C PHE A 184 -18.72 -12.04 -30.64
N ALA A 185 -19.31 -10.85 -30.73
CA ALA A 185 -19.55 -10.01 -29.57
C ALA A 185 -20.59 -10.67 -28.65
N LYS A 186 -20.15 -11.08 -27.45
CA LYS A 186 -20.95 -11.85 -26.49
C LYS A 186 -22.03 -11.04 -25.76
N GLN A 187 -22.15 -9.73 -26.01
CA GLN A 187 -23.12 -8.85 -25.36
C GLN A 187 -23.61 -7.75 -26.33
N GLU A 188 -24.91 -7.47 -26.30
CA GLU A 188 -25.50 -6.34 -27.01
C GLU A 188 -25.13 -5.01 -26.34
N SER A 189 -24.88 -3.95 -27.13
CA SER A 189 -24.57 -2.64 -26.57
C SER A 189 -25.72 -2.08 -25.73
N PHE A 190 -25.38 -1.44 -24.60
CA PHE A 190 -26.34 -0.79 -23.70
C PHE A 190 -27.28 0.19 -24.44
N THR A 191 -26.76 0.92 -25.43
CA THR A 191 -27.54 1.85 -26.25
C THR A 191 -28.49 1.15 -27.22
N ALA A 192 -28.07 0.04 -27.86
CA ALA A 192 -28.96 -0.73 -28.74
C ALA A 192 -30.11 -1.36 -27.96
N ARG A 193 -29.81 -1.88 -26.77
CA ARG A 193 -30.82 -2.42 -25.86
C ARG A 193 -31.78 -1.33 -25.36
N LEU A 194 -31.29 -0.12 -25.07
CA LEU A 194 -32.16 1.02 -24.74
C LEU A 194 -33.06 1.44 -25.90
N ARG A 195 -32.59 1.43 -27.15
CA ARG A 195 -33.42 1.74 -28.32
C ARG A 195 -34.52 0.70 -28.53
N ARG A 196 -34.23 -0.58 -28.32
CA ARG A 196 -35.26 -1.64 -28.40
C ARG A 196 -36.33 -1.56 -27.31
N LEU A 197 -36.01 -0.91 -26.18
CA LEU A 197 -36.93 -0.67 -25.09
C LEU A 197 -37.67 0.67 -25.23
N GLU A 198 -37.39 1.44 -26.29
CA GLU A 198 -38.10 2.68 -26.57
C GLU A 198 -39.55 2.38 -26.96
N ASP A 199 -40.46 3.21 -26.46
CA ASP A 199 -41.86 3.13 -26.87
C ASP A 199 -42.05 3.89 -28.19
N GLU A 200 -42.19 3.14 -29.29
CA GLU A 200 -42.46 3.67 -30.64
C GLU A 200 -43.84 4.35 -30.77
N GLY A 201 -44.71 4.27 -29.76
CA GLY A 201 -45.97 5.00 -29.68
C GLY A 201 -45.93 6.27 -28.82
N SER A 202 -44.83 6.53 -28.10
CA SER A 202 -44.77 7.62 -27.10
C SER A 202 -45.10 8.99 -27.69
N THR A 203 -46.04 9.69 -27.06
CA THR A 203 -46.36 11.10 -27.31
C THR A 203 -45.88 12.03 -26.19
N ASN A 204 -45.12 11.47 -25.24
CA ASN A 204 -44.64 12.17 -24.05
C ASN A 204 -43.22 12.70 -24.26
N LEU A 205 -43.07 14.01 -24.15
CA LEU A 205 -41.82 14.73 -24.32
C LEU A 205 -41.22 15.08 -22.96
N TYR A 206 -39.92 14.91 -22.85
CA TYR A 206 -39.09 15.39 -21.77
C TYR A 206 -38.33 16.64 -22.24
N LEU A 207 -38.44 17.71 -21.46
CA LEU A 207 -37.75 18.96 -21.67
C LEU A 207 -36.77 19.21 -20.51
N SER A 208 -35.53 19.55 -20.81
CA SER A 208 -34.56 20.03 -19.82
C SER A 208 -33.88 21.31 -20.29
N ASN A 209 -33.33 22.07 -19.33
CA ASN A 209 -32.79 23.42 -19.50
C ASN A 209 -33.87 24.50 -19.68
N LEU A 210 -35.05 24.30 -19.08
CA LEU A 210 -36.06 25.35 -18.97
C LEU A 210 -35.55 26.44 -17.99
N PRO A 211 -35.85 27.74 -18.25
CA PRO A 211 -35.65 28.81 -17.28
C PRO A 211 -36.25 28.50 -15.89
N LEU A 212 -35.63 28.99 -14.83
CA LEU A 212 -36.08 28.72 -13.45
C LEU A 212 -37.42 29.40 -13.11
N ASP A 213 -37.78 30.46 -13.84
CA ASP A 213 -39.08 31.14 -13.74
C ASP A 213 -40.16 30.53 -14.66
N MET A 214 -39.85 29.42 -15.34
CA MET A 214 -40.78 28.70 -16.20
C MET A 214 -41.86 27.99 -15.35
N ASP A 215 -43.12 28.28 -15.65
CA ASP A 215 -44.28 27.62 -15.07
C ASP A 215 -45.10 26.86 -16.13
N ASP A 216 -46.12 26.16 -15.66
CA ASP A 216 -47.02 25.36 -16.50
C ASP A 216 -47.74 26.21 -17.56
N GLY A 217 -48.05 27.47 -17.26
CA GLY A 217 -48.69 28.41 -18.18
C GLY A 217 -47.75 28.81 -19.32
N LYS A 218 -46.54 29.28 -18.98
CA LYS A 218 -45.49 29.64 -19.95
C LYS A 218 -45.07 28.43 -20.80
N LEU A 219 -44.97 27.25 -20.20
CA LEU A 219 -44.65 26.01 -20.92
C LEU A 219 -45.76 25.63 -21.91
N SER A 220 -47.04 25.87 -21.57
CA SER A 220 -48.16 25.60 -22.49
C SER A 220 -48.10 26.45 -23.77
N VAL A 221 -47.62 27.70 -23.66
CA VAL A 221 -47.50 28.63 -24.79
C VAL A 221 -46.46 28.15 -25.80
N LEU A 222 -45.34 27.55 -25.34
CA LEU A 222 -44.30 26.98 -26.22
C LEU A 222 -44.81 25.87 -27.14
N PHE A 223 -45.90 25.22 -26.73
CA PHE A 223 -46.53 24.15 -27.48
C PHE A 223 -47.82 24.60 -28.19
N TYR A 224 -48.19 25.89 -28.18
CA TYR A 224 -49.34 26.37 -28.94
C TYR A 224 -49.11 26.25 -30.45
N PRO A 225 -50.08 25.80 -31.25
CA PRO A 225 -51.47 25.42 -30.93
C PRO A 225 -51.68 23.90 -30.79
N ALA A 226 -50.67 23.15 -30.34
CA ALA A 226 -50.79 21.73 -30.11
C ALA A 226 -51.87 21.40 -29.09
N ASN A 227 -52.55 20.28 -29.31
CA ASN A 227 -53.44 19.72 -28.32
C ASN A 227 -52.61 18.98 -27.25
N ILE A 228 -52.37 19.66 -26.13
CA ILE A 228 -51.61 19.13 -24.98
C ILE A 228 -52.56 18.33 -24.10
N GLN A 229 -52.27 17.03 -23.91
CA GLN A 229 -53.02 16.15 -23.01
C GLN A 229 -52.64 16.35 -21.55
N SER A 230 -51.36 16.60 -21.29
CA SER A 230 -50.86 16.90 -19.94
C SER A 230 -49.54 17.63 -20.04
N LEU A 231 -49.30 18.62 -19.19
CA LEU A 231 -48.00 19.24 -19.01
C LEU A 231 -47.69 19.40 -17.53
N ARG A 232 -46.41 19.41 -17.18
CA ARG A 232 -45.94 19.66 -15.82
C ARG A 232 -44.49 20.11 -15.83
N VAL A 233 -44.19 21.24 -15.20
CA VAL A 233 -42.85 21.62 -14.78
C VAL A 233 -42.54 20.95 -13.44
N LEU A 234 -41.39 20.29 -13.35
CA LEU A 234 -40.94 19.69 -12.10
C LEU A 234 -40.41 20.77 -11.17
N LYS A 235 -40.91 20.78 -9.94
CA LYS A 235 -40.47 21.68 -8.87
C LYS A 235 -39.69 20.92 -7.80
N ASN A 236 -38.82 21.61 -7.07
CA ASN A 236 -38.12 21.08 -5.89
C ASN A 236 -39.06 21.10 -4.66
N GLU A 237 -38.58 20.61 -3.51
CA GLU A 237 -39.35 20.57 -2.25
C GLU A 237 -39.76 21.98 -1.75
N ASN A 238 -39.03 23.02 -2.19
CA ASN A 238 -39.30 24.42 -1.87
C ASN A 238 -40.26 25.11 -2.86
N GLY A 239 -40.78 24.39 -3.86
CA GLY A 239 -41.73 24.93 -4.85
C GLY A 239 -41.10 25.65 -6.05
N GLU A 240 -39.77 25.68 -6.15
CA GLU A 240 -39.03 26.32 -7.25
C GLU A 240 -38.83 25.35 -8.43
N SER A 241 -38.77 25.86 -9.66
CA SER A 241 -38.59 25.04 -10.86
C SER A 241 -37.22 24.33 -10.87
N ARG A 242 -37.19 23.07 -11.29
CA ARG A 242 -35.97 22.29 -11.52
C ARG A 242 -35.40 22.47 -12.93
N GLY A 243 -35.97 23.38 -13.73
CA GLY A 243 -35.60 23.57 -15.14
C GLY A 243 -35.91 22.35 -16.03
N VAL A 244 -36.85 21.51 -15.60
CA VAL A 244 -37.26 20.28 -16.29
C VAL A 244 -38.78 20.21 -16.36
N GLY A 245 -39.31 19.81 -17.52
CA GLY A 245 -40.75 19.68 -17.75
C GLY A 245 -41.10 18.46 -18.58
N PHE A 246 -42.36 18.05 -18.48
CA PHE A 246 -42.94 17.01 -19.32
C PHE A 246 -44.15 17.56 -20.06
N VAL A 247 -44.28 17.23 -21.34
CA VAL A 247 -45.43 17.59 -22.16
C VAL A 247 -45.88 16.39 -22.96
N ARG A 248 -47.14 15.98 -22.78
CA ARG A 248 -47.78 14.93 -23.57
C ARG A 248 -48.70 15.58 -24.59
N VAL A 249 -48.45 15.33 -25.87
CA VAL A 249 -49.29 15.81 -26.97
C VAL A 249 -50.20 14.70 -27.49
N LYS A 250 -51.19 15.06 -28.30
CA LYS A 250 -52.20 14.12 -28.80
C LYS A 250 -51.64 12.96 -29.63
N ASP A 251 -50.63 13.22 -30.46
CA ASP A 251 -50.09 12.23 -31.41
C ASP A 251 -48.57 12.35 -31.57
N ARG A 252 -47.95 11.26 -32.04
CA ARG A 252 -46.49 11.16 -32.15
C ARG A 252 -45.91 12.06 -33.23
N GLN A 253 -46.66 12.37 -34.28
CA GLN A 253 -46.19 13.28 -35.35
C GLN A 253 -46.03 14.70 -34.80
N THR A 254 -47.02 15.15 -34.01
CA THR A 254 -46.95 16.40 -33.26
C THR A 254 -45.77 16.38 -32.28
N ALA A 255 -45.53 15.27 -31.57
CA ALA A 255 -44.40 15.15 -30.65
C ALA A 255 -43.03 15.30 -31.37
N SER A 256 -42.86 14.61 -32.50
CA SER A 256 -41.66 14.73 -33.34
C SER A 256 -41.50 16.13 -33.92
N TYR A 257 -42.58 16.80 -34.31
CA TYR A 257 -42.55 18.18 -34.80
C TYR A 257 -41.99 19.13 -33.74
N PHE A 258 -42.44 19.05 -32.48
CA PHE A 258 -41.92 19.91 -31.42
C PHE A 258 -40.50 19.55 -30.98
N ILE A 259 -40.08 18.29 -31.07
CA ILE A 259 -38.65 17.94 -30.87
C ILE A 259 -37.81 18.66 -31.94
N ASP A 260 -38.17 18.57 -33.22
CA ASP A 260 -37.44 19.19 -34.33
C ASP A 260 -37.37 20.72 -34.21
N LYS A 261 -38.45 21.36 -33.73
CA LYS A 261 -38.53 22.81 -33.62
C LYS A 261 -37.94 23.38 -32.35
N LEU A 262 -38.08 22.72 -31.21
CA LEU A 262 -37.70 23.29 -29.92
C LEU A 262 -36.33 22.82 -29.42
N HIS A 263 -35.85 21.65 -29.86
CA HIS A 263 -34.54 21.15 -29.46
C HIS A 263 -33.44 22.06 -30.00
N GLY A 264 -32.61 22.60 -29.12
CA GLY A 264 -31.49 23.49 -29.44
C GLY A 264 -31.81 24.99 -29.37
N ILE A 265 -33.06 25.41 -29.14
CA ILE A 265 -33.42 26.83 -28.98
C ILE A 265 -33.05 27.30 -27.57
N THR A 266 -32.42 28.47 -27.45
CA THR A 266 -32.17 29.12 -26.15
C THR A 266 -33.34 30.04 -25.80
N LEU A 267 -33.96 29.81 -24.64
CA LEU A 267 -35.05 30.65 -24.13
C LEU A 267 -34.50 31.79 -23.27
N SER A 268 -35.16 32.95 -23.29
CA SER A 268 -34.85 34.08 -22.39
C SER A 268 -34.89 33.61 -20.92
N GLY A 269 -33.82 33.88 -20.16
CA GLY A 269 -33.67 33.43 -18.77
C GLY A 269 -32.96 32.07 -18.60
N SER A 270 -32.57 31.38 -19.68
CA SER A 270 -31.73 30.17 -19.63
C SER A 270 -30.38 30.39 -20.31
N SER A 271 -29.29 29.96 -19.67
CA SER A 271 -27.92 30.02 -20.23
C SER A 271 -27.59 28.83 -21.13
N LEU A 272 -28.47 27.82 -21.20
CA LEU A 272 -28.26 26.58 -21.95
C LEU A 272 -29.38 26.36 -22.98
N PRO A 273 -29.08 25.81 -24.17
CA PRO A 273 -30.09 25.50 -25.16
C PRO A 273 -31.05 24.42 -24.65
N LEU A 274 -32.34 24.58 -24.99
CA LEU A 274 -33.42 23.69 -24.59
C LEU A 274 -33.19 22.29 -25.18
N GLN A 275 -33.29 21.26 -24.35
CA GLN A 275 -33.22 19.88 -24.81
C GLN A 275 -34.61 19.25 -24.76
N VAL A 276 -35.16 18.97 -25.94
CA VAL A 276 -36.43 18.26 -26.09
C VAL A 276 -36.16 16.88 -26.66
N ARG A 277 -36.71 15.82 -26.03
CA ARG A 277 -36.63 14.43 -26.50
C ARG A 277 -37.85 13.64 -26.04
N PHE A 278 -38.07 12.43 -26.59
CA PHE A 278 -39.04 11.52 -26.01
C PHE A 278 -38.65 11.15 -24.58
N ALA A 279 -39.64 11.14 -23.68
CA ALA A 279 -39.44 10.72 -22.31
C ALA A 279 -39.13 9.21 -22.25
N ASP A 280 -38.19 8.81 -21.38
CA ASP A 280 -37.81 7.40 -21.23
C ASP A 280 -39.02 6.52 -20.86
N SER A 281 -39.17 5.39 -21.55
CA SER A 281 -40.14 4.34 -21.21
C SER A 281 -39.82 3.73 -19.84
N GLN A 282 -40.80 3.06 -19.22
CA GLN A 282 -40.58 2.39 -17.94
C GLN A 282 -39.48 1.32 -18.05
N SER A 283 -39.48 0.55 -19.14
CA SER A 283 -38.47 -0.47 -19.43
C SER A 283 -37.07 0.12 -19.62
N GLN A 284 -36.95 1.30 -20.22
CA GLN A 284 -35.68 2.02 -20.33
C GLN A 284 -35.16 2.47 -18.96
N LYS A 285 -36.03 2.93 -18.06
CA LYS A 285 -35.66 3.34 -16.69
C LYS A 285 -35.17 2.15 -15.85
N ASP A 286 -35.83 1.00 -15.96
CA ASP A 286 -35.48 -0.19 -15.21
C ASP A 286 -34.16 -0.81 -15.70
N PHE A 287 -33.92 -0.79 -17.02
CA PHE A 287 -32.64 -1.22 -17.59
C PHE A 287 -31.46 -0.31 -17.20
N LYS A 288 -31.67 1.01 -17.13
CA LYS A 288 -30.65 1.96 -16.65
C LYS A 288 -30.25 1.69 -15.19
N LYS A 289 -31.20 1.29 -14.33
CA LYS A 289 -30.94 0.93 -12.93
C LYS A 289 -30.15 -0.38 -12.79
N LEU A 290 -30.30 -1.32 -13.72
CA LEU A 290 -29.61 -2.62 -13.68
C LEU A 290 -28.14 -2.54 -14.10
N ALA A 291 -27.80 -1.65 -15.05
CA ALA A 291 -26.48 -1.60 -15.68
C ALA A 291 -25.38 -0.88 -14.88
N THR A 292 -25.72 -0.16 -13.82
CA THR A 292 -24.76 0.51 -12.92
C THR A 292 -24.02 -0.44 -11.97
N ARG A 293 -24.29 -1.76 -12.02
CA ARG A 293 -23.76 -2.74 -11.07
C ARG A 293 -22.50 -3.53 -11.49
N ASN A 294 -22.05 -3.51 -12.75
CA ASN A 294 -20.94 -4.39 -13.20
C ASN A 294 -19.92 -3.70 -14.12
N LYS A 295 -18.63 -3.65 -13.72
CA LYS A 295 -17.47 -3.40 -14.61
C LYS A 295 -16.21 -4.14 -14.13
N PRO A 296 -15.60 -5.02 -14.95
CA PRO A 296 -14.21 -5.49 -14.79
C PRO A 296 -13.22 -4.72 -15.71
N SER A 297 -11.92 -4.77 -15.37
CA SER A 297 -10.79 -4.12 -16.07
C SER A 297 -10.05 -5.06 -17.05
N LEU A 298 -9.29 -4.50 -18.02
CA LEU A 298 -8.56 -5.23 -19.08
C LEU A 298 -7.14 -4.67 -19.33
N LYS A 299 -6.20 -5.57 -19.68
CA LYS A 299 -4.73 -5.37 -19.89
C LYS A 299 -4.28 -5.54 -21.36
N THR A 300 -3.21 -4.80 -21.72
CA THR A 300 -2.15 -4.91 -22.78
C THR A 300 -2.46 -5.14 -24.29
N SER A 301 -1.71 -4.44 -25.18
CA SER A 301 -1.98 -4.13 -26.60
C SER A 301 -0.97 -4.71 -27.64
N THR A 302 -1.38 -4.88 -28.91
CA THR A 302 -0.55 -5.31 -30.08
C THR A 302 -0.63 -4.27 -31.23
N SER A 303 0.38 -4.15 -32.11
CA SER A 303 0.41 -3.16 -33.23
C SER A 303 -0.40 -3.60 -34.46
N LEU A 304 -1.08 -2.67 -35.15
CA LEU A 304 -1.88 -2.94 -36.36
C LEU A 304 -1.07 -3.01 -37.68
N SER A 305 0.23 -2.67 -37.63
CA SER A 305 1.09 -2.57 -38.83
C SER A 305 1.39 -3.92 -39.51
N ASP A 306 1.07 -5.05 -38.87
CA ASP A 306 1.44 -6.40 -39.36
C ASP A 306 0.36 -7.06 -40.24
N MET A 307 -0.73 -6.36 -40.58
CA MET A 307 -1.86 -6.96 -41.30
C MET A 307 -1.71 -7.10 -42.82
N SER A 308 -0.66 -6.55 -43.45
CA SER A 308 -0.55 -6.39 -44.90
C SER A 308 0.47 -7.30 -45.62
N ALA A 309 0.83 -8.45 -45.05
CA ALA A 309 1.64 -9.46 -45.74
C ALA A 309 0.77 -10.64 -46.25
N SER A 310 0.93 -10.96 -47.53
CA SER A 310 0.19 -11.94 -48.33
C SER A 310 0.30 -13.37 -47.78
N LEU A 311 -0.83 -14.10 -47.68
CA LEU A 311 -0.90 -15.54 -47.39
C LEU A 311 -1.71 -16.23 -48.50
N GLU A 312 -1.17 -17.34 -49.01
CA GLU A 312 -1.73 -18.14 -50.11
C GLU A 312 -3.10 -18.74 -49.78
N ASN A 313 -4.07 -18.55 -50.68
CA ASN A 313 -5.51 -18.83 -50.53
C ASN A 313 -5.92 -20.33 -50.43
N GLY A 314 -5.00 -21.27 -50.26
CA GLY A 314 -5.31 -22.71 -50.43
C GLY A 314 -5.98 -23.41 -49.23
N ALA A 315 -5.72 -22.98 -47.99
CA ALA A 315 -6.17 -23.71 -46.80
C ALA A 315 -7.56 -23.29 -46.30
N VAL A 316 -8.04 -22.11 -46.69
CA VAL A 316 -9.36 -21.59 -46.27
C VAL A 316 -10.48 -22.13 -47.15
N GLU A 317 -10.25 -22.29 -48.46
CA GLU A 317 -11.26 -22.83 -49.39
C GLU A 317 -11.52 -24.33 -49.19
N SER A 318 -10.52 -25.10 -48.75
CA SER A 318 -10.65 -26.55 -48.53
C SER A 318 -11.47 -26.92 -47.28
N ALA A 319 -11.55 -26.04 -46.29
CA ALA A 319 -12.36 -26.24 -45.08
C ALA A 319 -13.87 -26.04 -45.30
N PHE A 320 -14.27 -25.34 -46.37
CA PHE A 320 -15.68 -25.00 -46.65
C PHE A 320 -16.39 -25.97 -47.63
N ASN A 321 -15.70 -27.01 -48.14
CA ASN A 321 -16.26 -27.94 -49.14
C ASN A 321 -16.65 -29.33 -48.60
N ILE A 322 -16.70 -29.54 -47.28
CA ILE A 322 -17.27 -30.76 -46.70
C ILE A 322 -18.69 -30.45 -46.18
N GLY A 323 -19.64 -30.42 -47.11
CA GLY A 323 -21.05 -30.58 -46.80
C GLY A 323 -21.48 -32.02 -47.02
N SER A 324 -22.21 -32.62 -46.08
CA SER A 324 -23.46 -33.35 -46.37
C SER A 324 -24.09 -34.03 -45.14
N LEU A 325 -25.39 -33.75 -44.98
CA LEU A 325 -26.49 -34.64 -44.55
C LEU A 325 -26.66 -35.04 -43.06
N ASP A 326 -27.67 -34.38 -42.46
CA ASP A 326 -28.92 -34.93 -41.88
C ASP A 326 -28.99 -35.76 -40.56
N GLN A 327 -30.01 -35.35 -39.77
CA GLN A 327 -30.72 -36.00 -38.63
C GLN A 327 -29.97 -36.06 -37.26
N PHE A 328 -30.51 -35.59 -36.12
CA PHE A 328 -31.80 -35.95 -35.50
C PHE A 328 -32.32 -34.88 -34.51
N GLN A 329 -33.64 -34.88 -34.35
CA GLN A 329 -34.49 -33.98 -33.58
C GLN A 329 -34.34 -34.03 -32.04
N LEU A 330 -34.63 -32.86 -31.46
CA LEU A 330 -35.05 -32.59 -30.08
C LEU A 330 -36.29 -33.39 -29.64
N GLN A 331 -36.27 -33.97 -28.44
CA GLN A 331 -37.46 -34.14 -27.60
C GLN A 331 -37.14 -33.91 -26.11
N ILE A 332 -37.84 -32.94 -25.51
CA ILE A 332 -37.90 -32.71 -24.06
C ILE A 332 -39.31 -33.11 -23.61
N PRO A 333 -39.45 -33.87 -22.50
CA PRO A 333 -40.65 -33.81 -21.66
C PRO A 333 -40.36 -33.36 -20.20
N PRO A 334 -41.40 -32.93 -19.46
CA PRO A 334 -41.29 -31.85 -18.47
C PRO A 334 -41.23 -32.29 -17.00
N LEU A 335 -40.74 -31.36 -16.17
CA LEU A 335 -40.80 -31.34 -14.70
C LEU A 335 -42.22 -31.53 -14.16
N LYS A 336 -42.35 -32.36 -13.11
CA LYS A 336 -43.54 -32.45 -12.24
C LYS A 336 -43.28 -31.75 -10.90
N HIS A 337 -44.31 -31.06 -10.43
CA HIS A 337 -44.42 -30.26 -9.20
C HIS A 337 -44.73 -31.07 -7.92
N SER A 338 -44.65 -30.33 -6.79
CA SER A 338 -45.29 -30.46 -5.45
C SER A 338 -44.63 -31.41 -4.43
N HIS A 339 -44.45 -31.08 -3.13
CA HIS A 339 -45.34 -30.50 -2.10
C HIS A 339 -44.50 -29.84 -0.97
N SER A 340 -44.74 -28.60 -0.54
CA SER A 340 -45.61 -28.08 0.55
C SER A 340 -45.19 -28.32 2.02
N TYR A 341 -45.20 -27.21 2.76
CA TYR A 341 -44.92 -26.89 4.17
C TYR A 341 -45.65 -27.73 5.23
N GLU A 342 -45.04 -27.85 6.41
CA GLU A 342 -45.74 -27.76 7.71
C GLU A 342 -44.85 -27.12 8.79
N SER A 343 -45.50 -26.32 9.64
CA SER A 343 -44.97 -25.37 10.62
C SER A 343 -45.15 -25.85 12.06
N PHE A 344 -44.19 -25.57 12.95
CA PHE A 344 -44.41 -25.63 14.40
C PHE A 344 -44.07 -24.29 15.07
N THR A 345 -45.10 -23.70 15.66
CA THR A 345 -45.09 -22.56 16.59
C THR A 345 -44.61 -22.99 17.97
N ARG A 346 -43.72 -22.20 18.60
CA ARG A 346 -43.56 -22.17 20.07
C ARG A 346 -43.52 -20.74 20.58
N ILE A 347 -44.25 -20.55 21.68
CA ILE A 347 -44.55 -19.33 22.42
C ILE A 347 -43.37 -18.97 23.35
N PRO A 348 -42.99 -17.68 23.53
CA PRO A 348 -41.95 -17.28 24.49
C PRO A 348 -42.52 -17.02 25.91
N PRO A 349 -41.76 -17.25 26.99
CA PRO A 349 -42.15 -16.84 28.34
C PRO A 349 -41.76 -15.37 28.64
N PRO A 350 -42.32 -14.75 29.71
CA PRO A 350 -42.56 -13.31 29.77
C PRO A 350 -41.38 -12.48 30.28
N LEU A 351 -41.42 -11.20 29.90
CA LEU A 351 -40.51 -10.13 30.29
C LEU A 351 -40.39 -9.96 31.81
N HIS A 352 -39.16 -9.92 32.31
CA HIS A 352 -38.81 -9.23 33.55
C HIS A 352 -38.14 -7.89 33.22
N THR A 353 -38.70 -6.82 33.75
CA THR A 353 -38.17 -5.45 33.72
C THR A 353 -36.89 -5.37 34.55
N SER A 354 -35.76 -5.00 33.95
CA SER A 354 -34.52 -4.70 34.67
C SER A 354 -34.41 -3.20 34.95
N ALA A 355 -34.10 -2.87 36.21
CA ALA A 355 -33.85 -1.53 36.74
C ALA A 355 -32.59 -0.88 36.12
N SER A 356 -32.47 0.43 36.33
CA SER A 356 -31.42 1.31 35.81
C SER A 356 -30.01 0.99 36.31
N LEU A 357 -29.03 1.34 35.47
CA LEU A 357 -27.57 1.13 35.54
C LEU A 357 -26.82 1.60 36.81
N GLU A 358 -27.49 2.09 37.86
CA GLU A 358 -26.85 2.60 39.08
C GLU A 358 -26.92 1.65 40.29
N GLU A 359 -27.69 0.56 40.27
CA GLU A 359 -27.85 -0.31 41.46
C GLU A 359 -27.01 -1.61 41.46
N LEU A 360 -26.17 -1.85 40.45
CA LEU A 360 -25.35 -3.08 40.34
C LEU A 360 -23.97 -3.01 41.03
N PHE A 361 -23.59 -1.88 41.65
CA PHE A 361 -22.29 -1.72 42.29
C PHE A 361 -22.25 -2.02 43.80
N THR A 362 -23.34 -2.45 44.41
CA THR A 362 -23.36 -2.74 45.85
C THR A 362 -24.20 -3.98 46.19
N THR A 363 -23.63 -5.18 46.05
CA THR A 363 -23.68 -6.31 47.00
C THR A 363 -23.03 -7.54 46.36
N GLY A 364 -22.10 -8.17 47.09
CA GLY A 364 -21.13 -9.09 46.51
C GLY A 364 -21.40 -10.58 46.69
N ASN A 365 -20.53 -11.38 46.07
CA ASN A 365 -19.85 -12.48 46.76
C ASN A 365 -18.49 -12.79 46.09
N ALA A 366 -17.51 -13.09 46.94
CA ALA A 366 -16.08 -13.08 46.65
C ALA A 366 -15.57 -14.31 45.88
N LYS A 367 -14.65 -14.10 44.93
CA LYS A 367 -13.29 -14.68 44.92
C LYS A 367 -12.41 -14.11 43.79
N VAL A 368 -11.20 -13.71 44.20
CA VAL A 368 -10.05 -13.19 43.44
C VAL A 368 -10.24 -11.78 42.83
N LYS A 369 -9.90 -10.75 43.62
CA LYS A 369 -9.52 -9.44 43.06
C LYS A 369 -8.24 -9.65 42.24
N ARG A 370 -8.33 -9.62 40.91
CA ARG A 370 -7.14 -9.39 40.07
C ARG A 370 -6.55 -8.04 40.49
N LYS A 371 -5.25 -8.02 40.78
CA LYS A 371 -4.57 -6.82 41.27
C LYS A 371 -4.49 -5.81 40.13
N HIS A 372 -5.42 -4.88 40.12
CA HIS A 372 -5.34 -3.68 39.31
C HIS A 372 -4.36 -2.72 40.00
N SER A 373 -3.48 -2.11 39.20
CA SER A 373 -2.47 -1.10 39.54
C SER A 373 -1.16 -1.57 40.18
N PHE A 374 -0.28 -2.24 39.42
CA PHE A 374 1.17 -2.02 39.49
C PHE A 374 1.88 -2.62 38.27
N ASP A 375 2.92 -2.00 37.71
CA ASP A 375 3.56 -2.48 36.45
C ASP A 375 4.98 -3.02 36.70
N PRO A 376 5.24 -4.34 36.53
CA PRO A 376 6.58 -4.91 36.64
C PRO A 376 7.53 -4.49 35.51
N PHE A 377 7.01 -3.81 34.48
CA PHE A 377 7.74 -3.32 33.31
C PHE A 377 7.86 -1.78 33.26
N SER A 378 7.33 -1.02 34.24
CA SER A 378 7.35 0.46 34.24
C SER A 378 8.58 1.02 34.94
N ASP A 379 9.28 2.00 34.37
CA ASP A 379 10.40 2.74 34.98
C ASP A 379 10.03 3.70 36.12
N GLU A 380 8.75 3.92 36.39
CA GLU A 380 8.29 4.95 37.33
C GLU A 380 8.21 4.43 38.78
N LEU A 381 8.99 5.04 39.68
CA LEU A 381 8.83 4.89 41.13
C LEU A 381 7.78 5.89 41.63
N PHE A 382 6.60 5.42 42.04
CA PHE A 382 5.61 6.29 42.69
C PHE A 382 6.02 6.58 44.15
N ASP A 383 6.20 7.85 44.50
CA ASP A 383 6.29 8.30 45.89
C ASP A 383 4.86 8.53 46.43
N PHE A 384 4.44 7.71 47.39
CA PHE A 384 3.08 7.72 47.95
C PHE A 384 2.75 8.94 48.84
N LYS A 385 3.63 9.94 48.94
CA LYS A 385 3.47 11.06 49.90
C LYS A 385 2.75 12.32 49.39
N SER A 386 2.31 12.39 48.14
CA SER A 386 1.79 13.64 47.55
C SER A 386 0.31 13.67 47.18
N PHE A 387 -0.54 12.82 47.76
CA PHE A 387 -2.01 13.00 47.66
C PHE A 387 -2.55 13.87 48.80
N GLY A 388 -2.33 15.18 48.67
CA GLY A 388 -3.02 16.22 49.44
C GLY A 388 -3.54 17.31 48.50
N LEU A 389 -4.83 17.25 48.19
CA LEU A 389 -5.73 18.33 47.71
C LEU A 389 -5.06 19.49 46.94
N TYR A 390 -5.22 19.57 45.61
CA TYR A 390 -5.21 20.86 44.91
C TYR A 390 -6.16 20.88 43.71
N GLN A 391 -7.09 21.84 43.75
CA GLN A 391 -7.91 22.29 42.63
C GLN A 391 -7.09 23.22 41.72
N GLY A 392 -7.29 23.09 40.40
CA GLY A 392 -7.19 24.16 39.40
C GLY A 392 -5.82 24.82 39.13
N ASN A 393 -5.13 24.38 38.09
CA ASN A 393 -4.73 25.22 36.94
C ASN A 393 -3.91 24.42 35.91
N ASN A 394 -4.08 24.80 34.64
CA ASN A 394 -3.35 24.28 33.48
C ASN A 394 -1.83 24.47 33.61
N SER A 395 -1.14 23.41 34.00
CA SER A 395 0.23 23.12 33.59
C SER A 395 0.43 21.61 33.67
N GLN A 396 0.83 20.98 32.56
CA GLN A 396 1.25 19.59 32.58
C GLN A 396 2.37 19.42 33.63
N PRO A 397 2.29 18.43 34.54
CA PRO A 397 3.38 18.18 35.44
C PRO A 397 4.56 17.62 34.63
N SER A 398 5.62 18.41 34.50
CA SER A 398 6.94 17.90 34.15
C SER A 398 7.37 16.95 35.26
N ILE A 399 7.28 15.64 35.02
CA ILE A 399 7.92 14.63 35.87
C ILE A 399 9.43 14.71 35.60
N SER A 400 10.08 15.67 36.26
CA SER A 400 11.53 15.75 36.34
C SER A 400 11.92 15.72 37.82
N ASN A 401 12.21 14.51 38.33
CA ASN A 401 13.11 14.19 39.45
C ASN A 401 12.73 12.87 40.16
N SER A 402 12.78 11.73 39.45
CA SER A 402 12.90 10.41 40.06
C SER A 402 14.12 9.69 39.49
N ASN A 403 14.95 9.07 40.33
CA ASN A 403 16.11 8.28 39.91
C ASN A 403 15.68 7.15 38.96
N SER A 404 15.85 7.31 37.64
CA SER A 404 15.45 6.31 36.63
C SER A 404 16.12 4.95 36.88
N SER A 405 15.49 3.85 36.47
CA SER A 405 16.08 2.49 36.53
C SER A 405 17.48 2.47 35.92
N ALA A 406 17.67 3.19 34.80
CA ALA A 406 18.96 3.32 34.13
C ALA A 406 20.02 4.01 34.99
N LYS A 407 19.64 5.10 35.69
CA LYS A 407 20.55 5.79 36.62
C LYS A 407 20.97 4.88 37.78
N GLN A 408 20.03 4.15 38.36
CA GLN A 408 20.34 3.25 39.48
C GLN A 408 21.26 2.10 39.05
N ALA A 409 21.00 1.51 37.87
CA ALA A 409 21.85 0.47 37.31
C ALA A 409 23.27 0.98 37.03
N THR A 410 23.40 2.14 36.37
CA THR A 410 24.70 2.74 36.05
C THR A 410 25.51 3.11 37.30
N ASP A 411 24.87 3.68 38.32
CA ASP A 411 25.53 4.02 39.58
C ASP A 411 25.99 2.76 40.33
N ALA A 412 25.16 1.72 40.40
CA ALA A 412 25.51 0.44 41.02
C ALA A 412 26.68 -0.23 40.30
N THR A 413 26.68 -0.26 38.97
CA THR A 413 27.79 -0.81 38.18
C THR A 413 29.08 0.00 38.38
N LYS A 414 29.01 1.35 38.39
CA LYS A 414 30.17 2.20 38.67
C LYS A 414 30.75 1.94 40.07
N ALA A 415 29.89 1.75 41.07
CA ALA A 415 30.31 1.43 42.43
C ALA A 415 30.96 0.03 42.51
N PHE A 416 30.36 -0.97 41.87
CA PHE A 416 30.86 -2.33 41.81
C PHE A 416 32.27 -2.39 41.20
N VAL A 417 32.48 -1.80 40.02
CA VAL A 417 33.77 -1.83 39.31
C VAL A 417 34.91 -1.17 40.11
N LYS A 418 34.60 -0.14 40.92
CA LYS A 418 35.59 0.49 41.81
C LYS A 418 36.09 -0.48 42.89
N LEU A 419 35.23 -1.36 43.38
CA LEU A 419 35.52 -2.31 44.45
C LEU A 419 36.02 -3.67 43.93
N GLU A 420 35.76 -3.99 42.66
CA GLU A 420 36.16 -5.26 42.05
C GLU A 420 37.69 -5.45 42.08
N GLN A 421 38.11 -6.60 42.61
CA GLN A 421 39.52 -6.97 42.78
C GLN A 421 39.99 -7.95 41.69
N GLY A 422 39.06 -8.59 40.97
CA GLY A 422 39.34 -9.44 39.81
C GLY A 422 39.56 -8.68 38.50
N LEU A 423 39.31 -9.36 37.38
CA LEU A 423 39.37 -8.74 36.06
C LEU A 423 38.27 -7.68 35.94
N LYS A 424 38.65 -6.47 35.55
CA LYS A 424 37.75 -5.33 35.43
C LYS A 424 38.13 -4.44 34.24
N PRO A 425 37.17 -3.70 33.66
CA PRO A 425 37.45 -2.72 32.62
C PRO A 425 38.30 -1.58 33.18
N GLN A 426 39.22 -1.07 32.36
CA GLN A 426 40.08 0.09 32.65
C GLN A 426 39.40 1.41 32.23
N SER A 427 38.45 1.36 31.31
CA SER A 427 37.55 2.46 30.98
C SER A 427 36.09 1.98 30.97
N LEU A 428 35.18 2.83 31.46
CA LEU A 428 33.75 2.53 31.54
C LEU A 428 33.01 3.32 30.47
N GLN A 429 32.65 2.64 29.38
CA GLN A 429 31.78 3.19 28.34
C GLN A 429 30.50 2.37 28.29
N PHE A 430 29.38 2.97 28.66
CA PHE A 430 28.09 2.27 28.64
C PHE A 430 27.60 2.12 27.21
N ASN A 431 27.24 0.89 26.84
CA ASN A 431 26.63 0.59 25.55
C ASN A 431 25.11 0.48 25.71
N THR A 432 24.66 -0.35 26.65
CA THR A 432 23.24 -0.63 26.86
C THR A 432 22.94 -0.64 28.35
N VAL A 433 21.80 -0.06 28.74
CA VAL A 433 21.18 -0.29 30.04
C VAL A 433 19.69 -0.45 29.80
N THR A 434 19.16 -1.65 30.03
CA THR A 434 17.75 -1.98 29.77
C THR A 434 17.18 -2.84 30.87
N LEU A 435 15.87 -2.75 31.12
CA LEU A 435 15.20 -3.69 32.00
C LEU A 435 15.23 -5.10 31.41
N ILE A 436 15.41 -6.10 32.27
CA ILE A 436 15.23 -7.50 31.91
C ILE A 436 13.76 -7.83 32.19
N GLU A 437 13.04 -8.27 31.16
CA GLU A 437 11.66 -8.74 31.32
C GLU A 437 11.65 -9.95 32.28
N PRO A 438 10.76 -9.98 33.31
CA PRO A 438 10.71 -11.12 34.22
C PRO A 438 10.29 -12.41 33.50
N PRO A 439 10.66 -13.59 34.02
CA PRO A 439 10.20 -14.88 33.49
C PRO A 439 8.67 -14.92 33.35
N LYS A 440 8.18 -15.40 32.20
CA LYS A 440 6.74 -15.37 31.86
C LYS A 440 5.86 -15.98 32.95
N GLN A 441 6.26 -17.11 33.51
CA GLN A 441 5.49 -17.77 34.56
C GLN A 441 5.36 -16.94 35.84
N GLN A 442 6.38 -16.16 36.20
CA GLN A 442 6.28 -15.25 37.35
C GLN A 442 5.28 -14.12 37.08
N VAL A 443 5.29 -13.58 35.85
CA VAL A 443 4.34 -12.54 35.44
C VAL A 443 2.92 -13.08 35.41
N LEU A 444 2.69 -14.27 34.84
CA LEU A 444 1.37 -14.87 34.75
C LEU A 444 0.77 -15.17 36.13
N ALA A 445 1.57 -15.70 37.05
CA ALA A 445 1.14 -15.89 38.43
C ALA A 445 0.86 -14.56 39.15
N TRP A 446 1.70 -13.54 38.94
CA TRP A 446 1.46 -12.20 39.50
C TRP A 446 0.17 -11.57 38.95
N LEU A 447 -0.14 -11.77 37.67
CA LEU A 447 -1.40 -11.40 37.02
C LEU A 447 -2.61 -12.23 37.50
N GLY A 448 -2.37 -13.29 38.28
CA GLY A 448 -3.39 -14.19 38.80
C GLY A 448 -3.92 -15.21 37.78
N TYR A 449 -3.13 -15.54 36.75
CA TYR A 449 -3.42 -16.66 35.85
C TYR A 449 -3.00 -18.01 36.43
N GLU A 450 -2.05 -18.03 37.37
CA GLU A 450 -1.54 -19.23 38.03
C GLU A 450 -1.40 -19.03 39.54
N ASP A 451 -1.49 -20.13 40.29
CA ASP A 451 -1.28 -20.14 41.75
C ASP A 451 0.21 -20.27 42.10
N ASN A 452 0.68 -19.51 43.10
CA ASN A 452 2.00 -19.66 43.76
C ASN A 452 3.24 -19.61 42.83
N ALA A 453 3.67 -18.43 42.40
CA ALA A 453 5.00 -18.23 41.82
C ALA A 453 5.96 -17.49 42.75
N PRO A 454 7.29 -17.68 42.57
CA PRO A 454 8.29 -16.85 43.23
C PRO A 454 8.09 -15.37 42.90
N LEU A 455 8.43 -14.53 43.88
CA LEU A 455 8.28 -13.08 43.79
C LEU A 455 9.13 -12.53 42.63
N ILE A 456 8.54 -11.66 41.81
CA ILE A 456 9.24 -10.98 40.70
C ILE A 456 10.40 -10.15 41.26
N THR A 457 11.59 -10.33 40.69
CA THR A 457 12.75 -9.50 40.97
C THR A 457 12.91 -8.50 39.83
N ARG A 458 13.08 -7.22 40.15
CA ARG A 458 13.29 -6.17 39.15
C ARG A 458 14.77 -6.08 38.81
N GLN A 459 15.12 -6.31 37.55
CA GLN A 459 16.51 -6.39 37.12
C GLN A 459 16.78 -5.52 35.88
N ALA A 460 18.00 -5.04 35.76
CA ALA A 460 18.50 -4.39 34.56
C ALA A 460 19.76 -5.10 34.05
N GLU A 461 19.86 -5.21 32.74
CA GLU A 461 21.07 -5.61 32.03
C GLU A 461 21.88 -4.36 31.70
N VAL A 462 23.19 -4.45 31.90
CA VAL A 462 24.17 -3.40 31.60
C VAL A 462 25.25 -4.00 30.71
N ILE A 463 25.43 -3.43 29.51
CA ILE A 463 26.52 -3.76 28.60
C ILE A 463 27.53 -2.61 28.60
N LEU A 464 28.80 -2.93 28.79
CA LEU A 464 29.91 -1.98 28.80
C LEU A 464 30.92 -2.32 27.72
N LEU A 465 31.57 -1.28 27.21
CA LEU A 465 32.77 -1.35 26.39
C LEU A 465 33.94 -0.76 27.16
N ASP A 466 35.13 -1.32 26.93
CA ASP A 466 36.39 -0.80 27.44
C ASP A 466 37.34 -0.54 26.27
N GLY A 467 37.50 0.72 25.91
CA GLY A 467 38.40 1.12 24.82
C GLY A 467 39.89 0.88 25.10
N GLN A 468 40.31 0.78 26.36
CA GLN A 468 41.72 0.56 26.71
C GLN A 468 42.11 -0.92 26.56
N THR A 469 41.29 -1.83 27.06
CA THR A 469 41.54 -3.27 26.94
C THR A 469 40.90 -3.90 25.70
N GLN A 470 40.06 -3.14 24.97
CA GLN A 470 39.27 -3.58 23.82
C GLN A 470 38.39 -4.79 24.17
N THR A 471 37.78 -4.75 25.35
CA THR A 471 36.87 -5.80 25.84
C THR A 471 35.46 -5.25 26.01
N ALA A 472 34.48 -6.14 26.01
CA ALA A 472 33.10 -5.83 26.33
C ALA A 472 32.65 -6.64 27.55
N TRP A 473 31.69 -6.13 28.31
CA TRP A 473 31.24 -6.72 29.56
C TRP A 473 29.72 -6.71 29.65
N GLU A 474 29.17 -7.76 30.25
CA GLU A 474 27.75 -7.91 30.58
C GLU A 474 27.60 -7.96 32.10
N SER A 475 26.62 -7.22 32.60
CA SER A 475 26.26 -7.20 34.01
C SER A 475 24.75 -7.23 34.20
N VAL A 476 24.31 -7.92 35.25
CA VAL A 476 22.93 -7.86 35.73
C VAL A 476 22.92 -7.15 37.06
N VAL A 477 22.00 -6.20 37.22
CA VAL A 477 21.81 -5.39 38.42
C VAL A 477 20.41 -5.65 38.97
N ASP A 478 20.33 -6.10 40.21
CA ASP A 478 19.06 -6.12 40.94
C ASP A 478 18.74 -4.68 41.35
N LEU A 479 17.53 -4.23 41.01
CA LEU A 479 17.05 -2.88 41.28
C LEU A 479 16.02 -2.88 42.42
N PRO A 480 15.97 -1.81 43.25
CA PRO A 480 14.85 -1.56 44.14
C PRO A 480 13.53 -1.69 43.39
N SER A 481 12.64 -2.51 43.94
CA SER A 481 11.38 -2.84 43.28
C SER A 481 10.23 -2.10 43.94
N ASN A 482 9.43 -1.48 43.10
CA ASN A 482 8.13 -0.92 43.43
C ASN A 482 6.99 -1.94 43.25
N ILE A 483 7.29 -3.15 42.75
CA ILE A 483 6.31 -4.22 42.51
C ILE A 483 5.73 -4.66 43.85
N SER A 484 4.42 -4.44 44.04
CA SER A 484 3.69 -4.94 45.21
C SER A 484 3.82 -6.46 45.28
N GLU A 485 4.38 -6.98 46.38
CA GLU A 485 4.72 -8.41 46.55
C GLU A 485 5.83 -8.91 45.60
N GLY A 486 6.69 -8.04 45.09
CA GLY A 486 7.95 -8.42 44.45
C GLY A 486 9.08 -8.65 45.46
N LYS A 487 10.16 -9.32 45.03
CA LYS A 487 11.40 -9.39 45.80
C LYS A 487 12.07 -8.02 45.72
N SER A 488 11.90 -7.19 46.75
CA SER A 488 12.52 -5.86 46.79
C SER A 488 13.91 -5.93 47.42
N VAL A 489 14.89 -5.36 46.73
CA VAL A 489 16.20 -5.02 47.32
C VAL A 489 16.14 -3.57 47.82
N LYS A 490 16.94 -3.22 48.83
CA LYS A 490 16.98 -1.84 49.37
C LYS A 490 17.78 -0.90 48.47
N GLU A 491 18.88 -1.40 47.92
CA GLU A 491 19.82 -0.66 47.08
C GLU A 491 20.16 -1.50 45.85
N ALA A 492 20.40 -0.80 44.73
CA ALA A 492 20.78 -1.44 43.49
C ALA A 492 22.18 -2.06 43.62
N HIS A 493 22.34 -3.32 43.20
CA HIS A 493 23.63 -4.00 43.25
C HIS A 493 23.81 -5.02 42.14
N VAL A 494 25.05 -5.23 41.72
CA VAL A 494 25.43 -6.17 40.67
C VAL A 494 25.29 -7.61 41.18
N THR A 495 24.56 -8.43 40.45
CA THR A 495 24.36 -9.87 40.74
C THR A 495 25.04 -10.78 39.72
N LYS A 496 25.31 -10.28 38.51
CA LYS A 496 26.09 -10.96 37.48
C LYS A 496 27.13 -10.02 36.90
N TRP A 497 28.33 -10.54 36.67
CA TRP A 497 29.44 -9.80 36.05
C TRP A 497 30.23 -10.76 35.15
N LYS A 498 30.30 -10.46 33.85
CA LYS A 498 30.94 -11.32 32.85
C LYS A 498 31.71 -10.48 31.82
N CYS A 499 32.97 -10.84 31.56
CA CYS A 499 33.68 -10.37 30.36
C CYS A 499 33.17 -11.17 29.16
N LEU A 500 32.80 -10.49 28.09
CA LEU A 500 32.37 -11.11 26.85
C LEU A 500 33.57 -11.68 26.08
N ASP A 501 33.30 -12.70 25.27
CA ASP A 501 34.27 -13.28 24.37
C ASP A 501 34.62 -12.26 23.26
N LYS A 502 35.84 -12.32 22.69
CA LYS A 502 36.33 -11.28 21.75
C LYS A 502 35.52 -11.17 20.46
N ASP A 503 34.86 -12.25 20.06
CA ASP A 503 33.96 -12.34 18.92
C ASP A 503 32.55 -11.82 19.21
N GLN A 504 32.20 -11.60 20.49
CA GLN A 504 30.93 -11.01 20.89
C GLN A 504 31.02 -9.48 20.90
N GLN A 505 30.53 -8.86 19.83
CA GLN A 505 30.51 -7.41 19.72
C GLN A 505 29.11 -6.86 19.99
N PRO A 506 28.95 -5.94 20.97
CA PRO A 506 27.70 -5.21 21.17
C PRO A 506 27.33 -4.32 19.98
N SER A 507 26.10 -3.80 19.97
CA SER A 507 25.60 -2.83 18.97
C SER A 507 26.49 -1.58 18.89
N LEU A 508 26.51 -0.90 17.75
CA LEU A 508 27.15 0.42 17.61
C LEU A 508 26.18 1.52 18.03
N LEU A 509 26.63 2.41 18.91
CA LEU A 509 25.86 3.59 19.30
C LEU A 509 26.06 4.75 18.33
N VAL A 510 25.06 5.63 18.22
CA VAL A 510 25.16 6.89 17.44
C VAL A 510 26.38 7.72 17.84
N GLU A 511 26.80 7.68 19.11
CA GLU A 511 28.02 8.35 19.58
C GLU A 511 29.30 7.76 18.97
N GLU A 512 29.35 6.44 18.70
CA GLU A 512 30.44 5.79 17.97
C GLU A 512 30.42 6.17 16.48
N LEU A 513 29.24 6.18 15.86
CA LEU A 513 29.07 6.53 14.44
C LEU A 513 29.49 7.99 14.17
N ASN A 514 29.07 8.92 15.02
CA ASN A 514 29.49 10.32 14.95
C ASN A 514 31.00 10.50 15.20
N GLN A 515 31.59 9.62 16.00
CA GLN A 515 33.03 9.65 16.25
C GLN A 515 33.82 9.18 15.02
N ALA A 516 33.26 8.25 14.23
CA ALA A 516 33.81 7.82 12.94
C ALA A 516 34.02 8.99 11.98
N GLU A 517 33.00 9.85 11.85
CA GLU A 517 33.08 11.03 10.98
C GLU A 517 34.18 11.99 11.42
N LYS A 518 34.33 12.20 12.73
CA LYS A 518 35.42 13.03 13.27
C LYS A 518 36.79 12.44 12.93
N TRP A 519 36.94 11.11 13.00
CA TRP A 519 38.17 10.45 12.57
C TRP A 519 38.40 10.62 11.07
N ALA A 520 37.38 10.42 10.25
CA ALA A 520 37.47 10.61 8.80
C ALA A 520 37.91 12.03 8.42
N LYS A 521 37.34 13.05 9.08
CA LYS A 521 37.67 14.47 8.88
C LYS A 521 39.08 14.88 9.34
N SER A 522 39.73 14.07 10.17
CA SER A 522 41.07 14.39 10.71
C SER A 522 42.17 13.46 10.19
N ASN A 523 41.83 12.34 9.56
CA ASN A 523 42.78 11.33 9.13
C ASN A 523 43.54 11.77 7.86
N PRO A 524 44.88 11.88 7.88
CA PRO A 524 45.65 12.38 6.74
C PRO A 524 45.45 11.59 5.44
N LYS A 525 45.30 10.27 5.50
CA LYS A 525 45.12 9.42 4.31
C LYS A 525 43.76 9.63 3.66
N ILE A 526 42.72 9.85 4.46
CA ILE A 526 41.38 10.16 3.95
C ILE A 526 41.38 11.56 3.34
N LEU A 527 41.97 12.54 4.04
CA LEU A 527 42.08 13.90 3.52
C LEU A 527 42.86 13.97 2.20
N GLU A 528 43.90 13.15 2.03
CA GLU A 528 44.60 12.99 0.76
C GLU A 528 43.68 12.39 -0.32
N ALA A 529 42.97 11.30 -0.01
CA ALA A 529 42.05 10.65 -0.95
C ALA A 529 40.87 11.52 -1.38
N VAL A 530 40.42 12.45 -0.52
CA VAL A 530 39.37 13.45 -0.78
C VAL A 530 39.90 14.56 -1.70
N LYS A 531 41.13 15.06 -1.43
CA LYS A 531 41.80 16.06 -2.27
C LYS A 531 42.09 15.53 -3.67
N GLU A 532 42.46 14.25 -3.80
CA GLU A 532 42.72 13.59 -5.09
C GLU A 532 41.51 13.64 -6.03
N VAL A 533 40.29 13.59 -5.47
CA VAL A 533 39.04 13.67 -6.23
C VAL A 533 38.44 15.08 -6.23
N GLY A 534 39.21 16.10 -5.85
CA GLY A 534 38.84 17.51 -5.96
C GLY A 534 37.76 17.99 -4.99
N VAL A 535 37.59 17.31 -3.85
CA VAL A 535 36.62 17.71 -2.81
C VAL A 535 37.35 18.44 -1.69
N ASP A 536 36.73 19.49 -1.15
CA ASP A 536 37.24 20.17 0.04
C ASP A 536 37.00 19.29 1.28
N PRO A 537 38.02 19.03 2.12
CA PRO A 537 37.86 18.37 3.41
C PRO A 537 36.68 18.87 4.28
N GLU A 538 36.36 20.16 4.23
CA GLU A 538 35.25 20.73 5.02
C GLU A 538 33.88 20.25 4.53
N MET A 539 33.79 19.81 3.27
CA MET A 539 32.57 19.27 2.66
C MET A 539 32.35 17.79 2.96
N LEU A 540 33.30 17.12 3.63
CA LEU A 540 33.27 15.69 3.88
C LEU A 540 32.24 15.32 4.96
N PHE A 541 31.50 14.24 4.73
CA PHE A 541 30.59 13.63 5.70
C PHE A 541 30.64 12.12 5.55
N CYS A 542 30.20 11.37 6.57
CA CYS A 542 30.05 9.94 6.42
C CYS A 542 28.96 9.33 7.29
N ASP A 543 28.31 8.30 6.74
CA ASP A 543 27.48 7.40 7.54
C ASP A 543 28.37 6.26 8.05
N GLY A 544 28.59 6.20 9.37
CA GLY A 544 29.22 5.06 10.03
C GLY A 544 28.27 3.87 10.10
N TRP A 545 28.74 2.69 9.70
CA TRP A 545 27.96 1.46 9.64
C TRP A 545 28.70 0.30 10.30
N CYS A 546 27.96 -0.65 10.87
CA CYS A 546 28.51 -1.97 11.17
C CYS A 546 29.07 -2.59 9.88
N VAL A 547 30.19 -3.30 10.00
CA VAL A 547 30.93 -3.83 8.84
C VAL A 547 30.39 -5.18 8.35
N SER A 548 29.31 -5.70 8.94
CA SER A 548 29.04 -7.14 9.00
C SER A 548 30.29 -7.88 9.47
N ILE A 549 31.04 -8.55 8.60
CA ILE A 549 32.27 -9.25 8.92
C ILE A 549 33.30 -8.83 7.88
N ASP A 550 34.49 -8.49 8.35
CA ASP A 550 35.65 -8.26 7.49
C ASP A 550 36.75 -9.25 7.86
N GLU A 551 36.90 -10.28 7.02
CA GLU A 551 37.84 -11.39 7.20
C GLU A 551 39.31 -10.96 7.31
N ARG A 552 39.65 -9.72 6.91
CA ARG A 552 41.00 -9.16 7.04
C ARG A 552 41.36 -8.81 8.48
N PHE A 553 40.37 -8.54 9.34
CA PHE A 553 40.57 -7.95 10.66
C PHE A 553 39.82 -8.72 11.77
N PRO A 554 40.08 -10.03 11.93
CA PRO A 554 39.39 -10.86 12.92
C PRO A 554 39.61 -10.35 14.35
N GLY A 555 38.55 -10.38 15.17
CA GLY A 555 38.59 -9.98 16.58
C GLY A 555 38.72 -8.48 16.84
N ARG A 556 38.71 -7.63 15.79
CA ARG A 556 38.63 -6.17 15.92
C ARG A 556 37.16 -5.75 15.96
N ARG A 557 36.84 -4.66 16.66
CA ARG A 557 35.51 -4.02 16.61
C ARG A 557 35.49 -2.99 15.49
N LEU A 558 34.71 -3.21 14.45
CA LEU A 558 34.87 -2.51 13.18
C LEU A 558 33.64 -1.68 12.82
N GLN A 559 33.90 -0.54 12.18
CA GLN A 559 32.89 0.21 11.44
C GLN A 559 33.41 0.55 10.04
N GLN A 560 32.53 0.49 9.05
CA GLN A 560 32.79 1.01 7.71
C GLN A 560 32.13 2.38 7.57
N CYS A 561 32.76 3.32 6.89
CA CYS A 561 32.22 4.66 6.68
C CYS A 561 31.83 4.83 5.21
N LEU A 562 30.54 5.01 4.94
CA LEU A 562 30.08 5.38 3.61
C LEU A 562 30.29 6.89 3.44
N MET A 563 31.19 7.25 2.52
CA MET A 563 31.69 8.62 2.41
C MET A 563 30.85 9.44 1.42
N PHE A 564 30.55 10.68 1.80
CA PHE A 564 29.75 11.61 1.02
C PHE A 564 30.34 13.02 1.10
N ALA A 565 29.88 13.90 0.21
CA ALA A 565 30.15 15.32 0.26
C ALA A 565 28.84 16.14 0.34
N ARG A 566 28.92 17.38 0.79
CA ARG A 566 27.88 18.39 0.58
C ARG A 566 28.47 19.58 -0.14
N SER A 567 27.86 19.99 -1.26
CA SER A 567 28.36 21.15 -2.02
C SER A 567 28.16 22.47 -1.27
N ARG A 568 27.15 22.52 -0.38
CA ARG A 568 26.80 23.69 0.46
C ARG A 568 26.05 23.27 1.74
N PRO A 569 25.87 24.17 2.72
CA PRO A 569 25.04 23.91 3.89
C PRO A 569 23.59 23.57 3.52
N GLY A 570 23.07 22.47 4.09
CA GLY A 570 21.70 22.00 3.87
C GLY A 570 21.48 21.20 2.58
N ASP A 571 22.53 20.99 1.78
CA ASP A 571 22.50 20.12 0.60
C ASP A 571 22.30 18.65 0.99
N SER A 572 21.63 17.89 0.11
CA SER A 572 21.35 16.47 0.32
C SER A 572 22.67 15.70 0.36
N LEU A 573 22.93 15.06 1.50
CA LEU A 573 24.16 14.29 1.75
C LEU A 573 24.38 13.22 0.68
N TYR A 574 23.31 12.51 0.33
CA TYR A 574 23.37 11.36 -0.58
C TYR A 574 23.53 11.77 -2.04
N ALA A 575 23.43 13.06 -2.40
CA ALA A 575 23.60 13.52 -3.77
C ALA A 575 25.05 13.43 -4.27
N HIS A 576 26.02 13.32 -3.34
CA HIS A 576 27.45 13.36 -3.67
C HIS A 576 28.22 12.20 -3.02
N PRO A 577 27.90 10.93 -3.35
CA PRO A 577 28.65 9.79 -2.84
C PRO A 577 30.09 9.82 -3.35
N LEU A 578 31.04 9.53 -2.46
CA LEU A 578 32.46 9.42 -2.79
C LEU A 578 32.82 8.00 -3.22
N ASP A 579 33.97 7.87 -3.88
CA ASP A 579 34.37 6.63 -4.55
C ASP A 579 35.17 5.66 -3.66
N PHE A 580 35.13 5.81 -2.33
CA PHE A 580 35.88 5.00 -1.38
C PHE A 580 35.16 4.80 -0.03
N VAL A 581 35.54 3.75 0.70
CA VAL A 581 34.94 3.32 1.98
C VAL A 581 36.04 3.02 3.00
N PRO A 582 36.29 3.91 3.98
CA PRO A 582 37.19 3.64 5.10
C PRO A 582 36.65 2.55 6.03
N VAL A 583 37.55 1.77 6.63
CA VAL A 583 37.27 0.84 7.72
C VAL A 583 38.09 1.25 8.94
N PHE A 584 37.40 1.54 10.05
CA PHE A 584 38.01 1.93 11.31
C PHE A 584 37.84 0.85 12.38
N ASP A 585 38.82 0.74 13.27
CA ASP A 585 38.60 0.17 14.58
C ASP A 585 37.79 1.16 15.45
N SER A 586 36.65 0.72 15.97
CA SER A 586 35.72 1.55 16.74
C SER A 586 36.16 1.80 18.18
N HIS A 587 37.12 1.04 18.71
CA HIS A 587 37.75 1.35 20.01
C HIS A 587 38.84 2.42 19.86
N THR A 588 39.73 2.26 18.88
CA THR A 588 40.96 3.07 18.80
C THR A 588 40.91 4.23 17.81
N GLY A 589 40.01 4.19 16.82
CA GLY A 589 40.00 5.12 15.68
C GLY A 589 41.11 4.86 14.66
N GLU A 590 41.81 3.73 14.75
CA GLU A 590 42.80 3.32 13.76
C GLU A 590 42.13 3.07 12.40
N LEU A 591 42.65 3.72 11.35
CA LEU A 591 42.25 3.45 9.98
C LEU A 591 42.92 2.16 9.49
N LEU A 592 42.15 1.08 9.37
CA LEU A 592 42.63 -0.25 9.00
C LEU A 592 42.68 -0.47 7.48
N ALA A 593 41.67 0.04 6.77
CA ALA A 593 41.61 -0.05 5.31
C ALA A 593 40.94 1.19 4.69
N LEU A 594 41.29 1.47 3.44
CA LEU A 594 40.63 2.42 2.58
C LEU A 594 40.22 1.69 1.30
N ASP A 595 38.98 1.20 1.26
CA ASP A 595 38.51 0.35 0.17
C ASP A 595 38.00 1.20 -0.99
N PHE A 596 38.47 0.93 -2.22
CA PHE A 596 37.99 1.56 -3.44
C PHE A 596 37.13 0.56 -4.22
N PRO A 597 35.78 0.68 -4.22
CA PRO A 597 34.90 -0.26 -4.90
C PRO A 597 35.20 -0.31 -6.41
N PRO A 598 35.21 -1.48 -7.06
CA PRO A 598 35.45 -1.56 -8.50
C PRO A 598 34.25 -1.02 -9.28
N LEU A 599 34.49 -0.65 -10.53
CA LEU A 599 33.43 -0.22 -11.45
C LEU A 599 32.69 -1.43 -12.01
N ASN A 600 31.48 -1.21 -12.51
CA ASN A 600 30.76 -2.20 -13.32
C ASN A 600 31.58 -2.54 -14.58
N ALA A 601 31.59 -3.83 -14.91
CA ALA A 601 32.25 -4.35 -16.10
C ALA A 601 31.42 -4.07 -17.37
N GLN A 602 32.09 -3.82 -18.49
CA GLN A 602 31.44 -3.82 -19.81
C GLN A 602 31.19 -5.24 -20.31
N ASP A 603 30.33 -5.38 -21.32
CA ASP A 603 30.07 -6.67 -21.96
C ASP A 603 31.37 -7.29 -22.50
N GLY A 604 31.71 -8.49 -22.02
CA GLY A 604 32.93 -9.21 -22.39
C GLY A 604 34.15 -8.95 -21.49
N GLU A 605 34.07 -8.02 -20.54
CA GLU A 605 35.11 -7.84 -19.52
C GLU A 605 34.97 -8.84 -18.36
N PRO A 606 36.06 -9.15 -17.64
CA PRO A 606 35.98 -9.97 -16.42
C PRO A 606 35.07 -9.33 -15.37
N ALA A 607 34.39 -10.16 -14.59
CA ALA A 607 33.56 -9.69 -13.48
C ALA A 607 34.37 -8.80 -12.50
N PRO A 608 33.76 -7.73 -11.97
CA PRO A 608 34.39 -6.89 -10.95
C PRO A 608 34.79 -7.74 -9.72
N PRO A 609 35.91 -7.43 -9.05
CA PRO A 609 36.28 -8.07 -7.79
C PRO A 609 35.12 -8.13 -6.79
N SER A 610 34.88 -9.31 -6.21
CA SER A 610 33.82 -9.55 -5.21
C SER A 610 34.35 -9.87 -3.82
N SER A 611 35.67 -10.03 -3.66
CA SER A 611 36.34 -10.31 -2.38
C SER A 611 37.46 -9.30 -2.10
N ALA A 612 37.90 -9.23 -0.85
CA ALA A 612 39.02 -8.37 -0.48
C ALA A 612 40.32 -8.78 -1.21
N LYS A 613 40.54 -10.09 -1.33
CA LYS A 613 41.69 -10.67 -2.05
C LYS A 613 41.67 -10.27 -3.52
N ASP A 614 40.56 -10.49 -4.21
CA ASP A 614 40.43 -10.17 -5.63
C ASP A 614 40.57 -8.67 -5.88
N ASN A 615 40.08 -7.84 -4.95
CA ASN A 615 40.19 -6.39 -5.04
C ASN A 615 41.63 -5.91 -4.83
N ALA A 616 42.42 -6.59 -3.99
CA ALA A 616 43.84 -6.32 -3.83
C ALA A 616 44.67 -6.73 -5.06
N GLU A 617 44.29 -7.83 -5.73
CA GLU A 617 44.94 -8.32 -6.96
C GLU A 617 44.57 -7.48 -8.19
N ARG A 618 43.34 -6.96 -8.25
CA ARG A 618 42.82 -6.13 -9.35
C ARG A 618 42.22 -4.81 -8.83
N PRO A 619 43.03 -3.94 -8.19
CA PRO A 619 42.52 -2.72 -7.60
C PRO A 619 42.05 -1.74 -8.67
N ARG A 620 41.01 -0.95 -8.34
CA ARG A 620 40.58 0.16 -9.19
C ARG A 620 41.72 1.17 -9.30
N LYS A 621 42.20 1.42 -10.52
CA LYS A 621 43.30 2.38 -10.78
C LYS A 621 42.84 3.82 -10.97
N PHE A 622 41.61 4.00 -11.41
CA PHE A 622 41.04 5.31 -11.73
C PHE A 622 40.17 5.82 -10.58
N ARG A 623 40.36 7.08 -10.21
CA ARG A 623 39.60 7.81 -9.17
C ARG A 623 38.79 8.92 -9.83
N PHE A 624 37.66 9.30 -9.23
CA PHE A 624 36.78 10.32 -9.81
C PHE A 624 36.09 11.19 -8.76
N PRO A 625 35.80 12.47 -9.08
CA PRO A 625 35.01 13.34 -8.23
C PRO A 625 33.59 12.80 -8.03
N PRO A 626 32.93 13.08 -6.90
CA PRO A 626 31.51 12.76 -6.74
C PRO A 626 30.68 13.46 -7.84
N PRO A 627 29.44 13.00 -8.09
CA PRO A 627 28.48 13.75 -8.91
C PRO A 627 28.37 15.19 -8.39
N SER A 628 28.30 16.20 -9.27
CA SER A 628 28.28 17.62 -8.85
C SER A 628 26.88 18.24 -8.83
N THR A 629 25.88 17.54 -9.36
CA THR A 629 24.51 18.05 -9.45
C THR A 629 23.79 17.81 -8.13
N ASN A 630 23.30 18.88 -7.52
CA ASN A 630 22.51 18.81 -6.30
C ASN A 630 21.19 18.07 -6.54
N GLN A 631 20.74 17.32 -5.54
CA GLN A 631 19.49 16.53 -5.59
C GLN A 631 18.71 16.78 -4.29
N ASN A 632 18.24 18.01 -4.12
CA ASN A 632 17.58 18.46 -2.89
C ASN A 632 16.08 18.18 -2.89
N TYR A 633 15.53 17.90 -1.70
CA TYR A 633 14.09 17.71 -1.48
C TYR A 633 13.46 18.78 -0.58
N LEU A 634 14.26 19.56 0.16
CA LEU A 634 13.77 20.66 0.98
C LEU A 634 13.36 21.85 0.08
N PRO A 635 12.15 22.41 0.22
CA PRO A 635 11.65 23.47 -0.66
C PRO A 635 12.59 24.68 -0.77
N GLU A 636 13.20 25.09 0.34
CA GLU A 636 14.17 26.18 0.41
C GLU A 636 15.50 25.88 -0.27
N GLN A 637 15.89 24.60 -0.38
CA GLN A 637 17.07 24.16 -1.10
C GLN A 637 16.77 24.01 -2.59
N ILE A 638 15.64 23.40 -2.95
CA ILE A 638 15.19 23.29 -4.35
C ILE A 638 15.08 24.68 -4.97
N LYS A 639 14.54 25.67 -4.24
CA LYS A 639 14.43 27.04 -4.74
C LYS A 639 15.78 27.72 -5.02
N GLN A 640 16.86 27.27 -4.38
CA GLN A 640 18.21 27.73 -4.71
C GLN A 640 18.73 27.10 -6.00
N ASP A 641 18.36 25.85 -6.29
CA ASP A 641 18.75 25.13 -7.51
C ASP A 641 17.87 25.48 -8.72
N ASP A 642 16.57 25.68 -8.50
CA ASP A 642 15.55 26.08 -9.46
C ASP A 642 14.65 27.19 -8.87
N PRO A 643 14.95 28.47 -9.15
CA PRO A 643 14.16 29.60 -8.67
C PRO A 643 12.69 29.60 -9.14
N SER A 644 12.34 28.80 -10.15
CA SER A 644 10.97 28.67 -10.66
C SER A 644 10.12 27.69 -9.85
N PHE A 645 10.74 26.89 -8.98
CA PHE A 645 10.05 25.92 -8.13
C PHE A 645 9.01 26.61 -7.23
N LYS A 646 7.81 26.03 -7.20
CA LYS A 646 6.72 26.43 -6.31
C LYS A 646 6.11 25.20 -5.66
N LEU A 647 5.79 25.34 -4.38
CA LEU A 647 4.95 24.36 -3.69
C LEU A 647 3.54 24.38 -4.30
N ARG A 648 2.84 23.25 -4.18
CA ARG A 648 1.47 23.12 -4.69
C ARG A 648 0.54 24.07 -3.97
N GLU A 649 -0.13 24.92 -4.73
CA GLU A 649 -1.22 25.76 -4.23
C GLU A 649 -2.55 24.98 -4.32
N GLY A 650 -3.46 25.18 -3.36
CA GLY A 650 -4.82 24.61 -3.40
C GLY A 650 -5.08 23.37 -2.52
N LEU A 651 -4.11 22.89 -1.74
CA LEU A 651 -4.37 21.89 -0.70
C LEU A 651 -5.12 22.56 0.47
N LYS A 652 -6.40 22.23 0.64
CA LYS A 652 -7.23 22.73 1.74
C LYS A 652 -6.93 21.95 3.04
N PRO A 653 -6.92 22.60 4.23
CA PRO A 653 -6.67 21.91 5.49
C PRO A 653 -7.70 20.82 5.82
N ILE A 654 -7.26 19.76 6.48
CA ILE A 654 -8.12 18.73 7.08
C ILE A 654 -7.84 18.72 8.58
N HIS A 655 -8.86 19.02 9.38
CA HIS A 655 -8.75 19.04 10.84
C HIS A 655 -9.39 17.78 11.43
N ILE A 656 -8.63 17.05 12.25
CA ILE A 656 -9.10 15.90 13.02
C ILE A 656 -9.22 16.36 14.47
N THR A 657 -10.44 16.34 15.02
CA THR A 657 -10.72 16.84 16.37
C THR A 657 -11.60 15.87 17.14
N GLN A 658 -11.28 15.63 18.42
CA GLN A 658 -12.12 14.87 19.35
C GLN A 658 -12.64 15.81 20.45
N PRO A 659 -13.80 16.46 20.25
CA PRO A 659 -14.28 17.52 21.14
C PRO A 659 -14.63 17.03 22.56
N GLU A 660 -14.91 15.74 22.72
CA GLU A 660 -15.26 15.09 23.99
C GLU A 660 -14.06 14.33 24.60
N GLY A 661 -12.87 14.49 24.03
CA GLY A 661 -11.69 13.71 24.40
C GLY A 661 -11.61 12.36 23.68
N VAL A 662 -10.63 11.55 24.11
CA VAL A 662 -10.33 10.23 23.53
C VAL A 662 -11.14 9.12 24.21
N SER A 663 -11.36 8.02 23.50
CA SER A 663 -12.14 6.85 23.97
C SER A 663 -11.26 5.77 24.62
N TYR A 664 -9.96 6.03 24.79
CA TYR A 664 -9.02 5.16 25.49
C TYR A 664 -8.61 5.77 26.83
N ASN A 665 -8.17 4.93 27.77
CA ASN A 665 -7.58 5.33 29.03
C ASN A 665 -6.17 4.74 29.17
N ILE A 666 -5.26 5.51 29.76
CA ILE A 666 -3.87 5.10 30.03
C ILE A 666 -3.61 5.26 31.53
N GLU A 667 -3.26 4.15 32.18
CA GLU A 667 -2.83 4.11 33.59
C GLU A 667 -1.40 3.56 33.66
N GLY A 668 -0.43 4.45 33.89
CA GLY A 668 0.98 4.11 33.74
C GLY A 668 1.27 3.71 32.29
N ARG A 669 1.65 2.44 32.07
CA ARG A 669 1.84 1.85 30.74
C ARG A 669 0.71 0.90 30.32
N VAL A 670 -0.37 0.79 31.09
CA VAL A 670 -1.54 -0.03 30.73
C VAL A 670 -2.53 0.82 29.92
N LEU A 671 -2.84 0.37 28.71
CA LEU A 671 -3.75 1.02 27.78
C LEU A 671 -5.05 0.20 27.68
N ARG A 672 -6.20 0.89 27.79
CA ARG A 672 -7.53 0.29 27.64
C ARG A 672 -8.34 1.04 26.61
N TRP A 673 -8.98 0.31 25.70
CA TRP A 673 -9.80 0.91 24.64
C TRP A 673 -10.77 -0.12 24.08
N GLN A 674 -12.07 0.15 24.11
CA GLN A 674 -13.09 -0.65 23.39
C GLN A 674 -12.89 -2.17 23.55
N ASN A 675 -12.98 -2.66 24.80
CA ASN A 675 -12.73 -4.04 25.24
C ASN A 675 -11.27 -4.52 25.20
N TRP A 676 -10.37 -3.81 24.51
CA TRP A 676 -8.94 -4.12 24.54
C TRP A 676 -8.27 -3.66 25.84
N SER A 677 -7.32 -4.46 26.28
CA SER A 677 -6.40 -4.13 27.37
C SER A 677 -5.03 -4.70 27.09
N LEU A 678 -4.00 -3.86 27.17
CA LEU A 678 -2.61 -4.24 26.95
C LEU A 678 -1.65 -3.35 27.72
N HIS A 679 -0.41 -3.81 27.82
CA HIS A 679 0.71 -3.04 28.33
C HIS A 679 1.61 -2.56 27.18
N VAL A 680 1.96 -1.28 27.18
CA VAL A 680 2.84 -0.64 26.19
C VAL A 680 4.25 -0.56 26.75
N GLY A 681 5.07 -1.53 26.38
CA GLY A 681 6.50 -1.59 26.70
C GLY A 681 7.37 -0.91 25.64
N PHE A 682 8.59 -0.58 26.03
CA PHE A 682 9.60 -0.03 25.13
C PHE A 682 11.00 -0.45 25.58
N ASN A 683 11.87 -0.87 24.67
CA ASN A 683 13.28 -1.14 24.98
C ASN A 683 14.22 -0.62 23.88
N TYR A 684 15.53 -0.60 24.18
CA TYR A 684 16.56 -0.04 23.30
C TYR A 684 16.69 -0.74 21.94
N ARG A 685 16.27 -2.02 21.88
CA ARG A 685 16.48 -2.92 20.75
C ARG A 685 15.24 -3.04 19.88
N ASP A 686 14.19 -3.68 20.38
CA ASP A 686 12.91 -3.91 19.67
C ASP A 686 12.15 -2.61 19.41
N GLY A 687 12.43 -1.55 20.19
CA GLY A 687 11.56 -0.39 20.26
C GLY A 687 10.26 -0.76 20.97
N LEU A 688 9.13 -0.62 20.28
CA LEU A 688 7.80 -0.85 20.82
C LEU A 688 7.52 -2.36 21.06
N VAL A 689 7.08 -2.70 22.28
CA VAL A 689 6.71 -4.06 22.69
C VAL A 689 5.32 -4.04 23.31
N LEU A 690 4.40 -4.87 22.84
CA LEU A 690 3.05 -4.95 23.39
C LEU A 690 2.91 -6.23 24.23
N ASN A 691 2.59 -6.08 25.52
CA ASN A 691 2.52 -7.20 26.47
C ASN A 691 1.09 -7.40 26.98
N ASN A 692 0.79 -8.65 27.38
CA ASN A 692 -0.46 -9.07 28.01
C ASN A 692 -1.72 -8.50 27.31
N VAL A 693 -1.78 -8.71 26.00
CA VAL A 693 -2.91 -8.31 25.16
C VAL A 693 -4.11 -9.21 25.47
N THR A 694 -5.20 -8.57 25.88
CA THR A 694 -6.45 -9.22 26.29
C THR A 694 -7.65 -8.51 25.67
N TYR A 695 -8.77 -9.22 25.57
CA TYR A 695 -10.05 -8.69 25.11
C TYR A 695 -11.15 -9.03 26.10
N ASP A 696 -11.97 -8.06 26.49
CA ASP A 696 -13.16 -8.25 27.32
C ASP A 696 -14.35 -8.68 26.46
N ASP A 697 -14.65 -9.97 26.47
CA ASP A 697 -15.79 -10.55 25.77
C ASP A 697 -16.98 -10.66 26.74
N ASN A 698 -17.74 -9.57 26.83
CA ASN A 698 -18.97 -9.47 27.63
C ASN A 698 -18.76 -9.81 29.13
N GLY A 699 -17.73 -9.23 29.74
CA GLY A 699 -17.35 -9.44 31.14
C GLY A 699 -16.35 -10.59 31.34
N THR A 700 -16.03 -11.35 30.28
CA THR A 700 -15.00 -12.39 30.31
C THR A 700 -13.73 -11.86 29.68
N ILE A 701 -12.72 -11.57 30.51
CA ILE A 701 -11.39 -11.18 30.01
C ILE A 701 -10.67 -12.40 29.43
N ARG A 702 -10.49 -12.41 28.12
CA ARG A 702 -9.86 -13.50 27.37
C ARG A 702 -8.47 -13.08 26.89
N PRO A 703 -7.42 -13.85 27.20
CA PRO A 703 -6.07 -13.55 26.74
C PRO A 703 -5.89 -13.86 25.26
N LEU A 704 -4.96 -13.14 24.62
CA LEU A 704 -4.66 -13.26 23.20
C LEU A 704 -3.15 -13.44 22.97
N PHE A 705 -2.35 -12.47 23.42
CA PHE A 705 -0.90 -12.48 23.20
C PHE A 705 -0.18 -12.06 24.47
N TYR A 706 0.79 -12.85 24.91
CA TYR A 706 1.64 -12.48 26.03
C TYR A 706 2.61 -11.35 25.63
N ARG A 707 3.18 -11.41 24.43
CA ARG A 707 4.16 -10.44 23.92
C ARG A 707 4.17 -10.38 22.39
N LEU A 708 4.16 -9.17 21.83
CA LEU A 708 4.31 -8.87 20.41
C LEU A 708 5.44 -7.85 20.21
N SER A 709 6.41 -8.14 19.34
CA SER A 709 7.45 -7.17 18.97
C SER A 709 8.14 -7.50 17.63
N ILE A 710 8.84 -6.51 17.07
CA ILE A 710 9.83 -6.74 16.01
C ILE A 710 11.15 -7.12 16.67
N ALA A 711 11.45 -8.42 16.65
CA ALA A 711 12.60 -8.99 17.37
C ALA A 711 13.91 -8.91 16.57
N GLU A 712 13.84 -8.74 15.25
CA GLU A 712 15.00 -8.51 14.40
C GLU A 712 14.58 -7.88 13.06
N MET A 713 15.53 -7.23 12.40
CA MET A 713 15.39 -6.75 11.03
C MET A 713 16.72 -6.95 10.30
N VAL A 714 16.69 -7.28 9.01
CA VAL A 714 17.89 -7.29 8.15
C VAL A 714 17.61 -6.65 6.79
N VAL A 715 18.53 -5.82 6.31
CA VAL A 715 18.42 -5.09 5.02
C VAL A 715 19.50 -5.52 4.03
N PRO A 716 19.37 -6.68 3.37
CA PRO A 716 20.41 -7.20 2.51
C PRO A 716 20.43 -6.58 1.12
N TYR A 717 21.58 -6.06 0.70
CA TYR A 717 21.78 -5.51 -0.64
C TYR A 717 22.28 -6.57 -1.63
N GLY A 718 21.78 -6.52 -2.86
CA GLY A 718 22.14 -7.43 -3.96
C GLY A 718 23.43 -7.09 -4.70
N ILE A 719 24.28 -6.22 -4.14
CA ILE A 719 25.53 -5.76 -4.75
C ILE A 719 26.66 -6.77 -4.48
N THR A 720 27.15 -7.42 -5.53
CA THR A 720 28.16 -8.48 -5.41
C THR A 720 29.61 -7.98 -5.48
N LYS A 721 29.84 -6.77 -5.99
CA LYS A 721 31.18 -6.16 -6.06
C LYS A 721 31.70 -5.78 -4.68
N PHE A 722 32.99 -5.95 -4.42
CA PHE A 722 33.62 -5.61 -3.14
C PHE A 722 33.59 -4.09 -2.89
N PRO A 723 33.29 -3.59 -1.68
CA PRO A 723 32.92 -4.31 -0.46
C PRO A 723 31.40 -4.42 -0.24
N GLY A 724 30.60 -4.39 -1.31
CA GLY A 724 29.14 -4.37 -1.26
C GLY A 724 28.51 -5.52 -0.47
N HIS A 725 29.16 -6.68 -0.40
CA HIS A 725 28.72 -7.80 0.43
C HIS A 725 28.66 -7.47 1.93
N ARG A 726 29.22 -6.35 2.41
CA ARG A 726 29.12 -5.91 3.81
C ARG A 726 27.81 -5.18 4.12
N LYS A 727 27.01 -4.86 3.09
CA LYS A 727 25.75 -4.13 3.22
C LYS A 727 24.59 -5.10 3.44
N HIS A 728 24.43 -5.53 4.68
CA HIS A 728 23.25 -6.24 5.16
C HIS A 728 23.03 -5.95 6.64
N ALA A 729 22.72 -4.68 6.92
CA ALA A 729 22.57 -4.18 8.27
C ALA A 729 21.44 -4.93 9.00
N PHE A 730 21.71 -5.33 10.24
CA PHE A 730 20.71 -5.87 11.14
C PHE A 730 20.18 -4.76 12.05
N ASP A 731 19.29 -3.91 11.54
CA ASP A 731 19.01 -2.60 12.17
C ASP A 731 18.59 -2.70 13.64
N THR A 732 17.81 -3.73 13.98
CA THR A 732 17.42 -4.03 15.36
C THR A 732 18.63 -4.51 16.19
N GLY A 733 19.36 -5.55 15.77
CA GLY A 733 20.46 -6.13 16.55
C GLY A 733 21.81 -5.39 16.53
N GLU A 734 22.10 -4.63 15.48
CA GLU A 734 23.38 -3.92 15.28
C GLU A 734 23.34 -2.47 15.77
N TYR A 735 22.18 -1.83 15.83
CA TYR A 735 22.04 -0.44 16.26
C TYR A 735 20.96 -0.23 17.34
N GLY A 736 19.87 -0.99 17.27
CA GLY A 736 18.73 -0.88 18.18
C GLY A 736 17.72 0.17 17.71
N ILE A 737 16.65 -0.28 17.06
CA ILE A 737 15.60 0.60 16.52
C ILE A 737 14.87 1.39 17.62
N GLY A 738 14.87 0.90 18.86
CA GLY A 738 14.43 1.67 20.01
C GLY A 738 15.30 2.88 20.30
N THR A 739 16.61 2.69 20.40
CA THR A 739 17.60 3.77 20.63
C THR A 739 17.61 4.81 19.50
N LEU A 740 17.29 4.36 18.30
CA LEU A 740 17.17 5.18 17.09
C LEU A 740 15.80 5.83 16.90
N SER A 741 14.89 5.68 17.86
CA SER A 741 13.55 6.27 17.74
C SER A 741 13.59 7.80 17.78
N ASN A 742 12.74 8.40 16.95
CA ASN A 742 12.61 9.84 16.77
C ASN A 742 11.73 10.44 17.89
N SER A 743 11.92 11.73 18.14
CA SER A 743 10.94 12.51 18.91
C SER A 743 9.80 12.95 18.00
N LEU A 744 8.63 12.34 18.17
CA LEU A 744 7.48 12.59 17.31
C LEU A 744 6.79 13.91 17.66
N SER A 745 6.51 14.71 16.63
CA SER A 745 5.93 16.05 16.77
C SER A 745 4.43 16.07 16.50
N LEU A 746 3.69 16.75 17.38
CA LEU A 746 2.24 16.93 17.28
C LEU A 746 1.85 17.69 16.00
N GLY A 747 0.90 17.15 15.25
CA GLY A 747 0.38 17.75 14.02
C GLY A 747 1.22 17.49 12.76
N CYS A 748 2.43 16.91 12.91
CA CYS A 748 3.31 16.54 11.80
C CYS A 748 3.39 15.01 11.68
N ASP A 749 4.00 14.34 12.65
CA ASP A 749 4.17 12.88 12.65
C ASP A 749 2.90 12.16 13.08
N CYS A 750 2.17 12.77 14.02
CA CYS A 750 0.89 12.28 14.53
C CYS A 750 -0.17 13.39 14.50
N LEU A 751 -1.30 13.14 13.85
CA LEU A 751 -2.38 14.11 13.63
C LEU A 751 -3.64 13.73 14.41
N GLY A 752 -4.22 14.68 15.15
CA GLY A 752 -5.45 14.48 15.93
C GLY A 752 -5.23 14.72 17.42
N SER A 753 -5.96 14.01 18.26
CA SER A 753 -5.80 14.04 19.73
C SER A 753 -4.83 12.94 20.15
N ILE A 754 -3.59 13.33 20.45
CA ILE A 754 -2.46 12.39 20.63
C ILE A 754 -2.05 12.30 22.10
N SER A 755 -1.79 11.08 22.56
CA SER A 755 -1.04 10.81 23.79
C SER A 755 0.35 10.29 23.44
N TYR A 756 1.37 10.78 24.13
CA TYR A 756 2.76 10.39 23.90
C TYR A 756 3.34 9.65 25.10
N MET A 757 4.29 8.74 24.85
CA MET A 757 5.16 8.18 25.87
C MET A 757 6.62 8.43 25.52
N ASP A 758 7.42 8.72 26.54
CA ASP A 758 8.87 8.91 26.43
C ASP A 758 9.59 7.56 26.53
N ALA A 759 10.82 7.51 26.00
CA ALA A 759 11.72 6.37 26.16
C ALA A 759 13.07 6.83 26.71
N ASP A 760 13.61 6.09 27.68
CA ASP A 760 14.91 6.36 28.29
C ASP A 760 15.97 5.37 27.82
N PHE A 761 17.15 5.90 27.50
CA PHE A 761 18.34 5.14 27.10
C PHE A 761 19.56 5.63 27.88
N VAL A 762 20.72 5.02 27.60
CA VAL A 762 21.99 5.39 28.22
C VAL A 762 22.93 6.02 27.19
N LYS A 763 23.67 7.05 27.59
CA LYS A 763 24.84 7.55 26.84
C LYS A 763 26.09 6.76 27.23
N ARG A 764 27.17 6.86 26.47
CA ARG A 764 28.46 6.24 26.83
C ARG A 764 29.02 6.66 28.19
N SER A 765 28.68 7.85 28.68
CA SER A 765 29.03 8.32 30.03
C SER A 765 28.29 7.60 31.17
N GLY A 766 27.25 6.83 30.85
CA GLY A 766 26.30 6.27 31.81
C GLY A 766 25.22 7.26 32.26
N GLU A 767 25.10 8.41 31.60
CA GLU A 767 23.96 9.33 31.83
C GLU A 767 22.71 8.84 31.10
N SER A 768 21.53 9.10 31.69
CA SER A 768 20.25 8.88 31.01
C SER A 768 20.09 9.84 29.83
N LYS A 769 19.56 9.33 28.71
CA LYS A 769 19.13 10.10 27.54
C LYS A 769 17.67 9.76 27.28
N THR A 770 16.79 10.74 27.40
CA THR A 770 15.37 10.57 27.09
C THR A 770 15.09 10.99 25.66
N THR A 771 14.48 10.11 24.87
CA THR A 771 13.77 10.49 23.64
C THR A 771 12.36 10.86 24.02
N LYS A 772 12.04 12.16 23.95
CA LYS A 772 10.70 12.65 24.22
C LYS A 772 9.74 12.21 23.13
N SER A 773 8.51 11.86 23.49
CA SER A 773 7.47 11.50 22.52
C SER A 773 7.90 10.38 21.56
N ALA A 774 8.56 9.35 22.09
CA ALA A 774 9.06 8.22 21.33
C ALA A 774 7.93 7.30 20.81
N VAL A 775 6.84 7.20 21.59
CA VAL A 775 5.62 6.47 21.21
C VAL A 775 4.48 7.44 21.09
N CYS A 776 3.70 7.28 20.02
CA CYS A 776 2.48 8.01 19.74
C CYS A 776 1.27 7.07 19.83
N ILE A 777 0.25 7.49 20.56
CA ILE A 777 -0.99 6.75 20.80
C ILE A 777 -2.16 7.65 20.45
N HIS A 778 -3.05 7.17 19.59
CA HIS A 778 -4.29 7.87 19.24
C HIS A 778 -5.31 6.89 18.67
N GLU A 779 -6.55 7.34 18.49
CA GLU A 779 -7.55 6.59 17.72
C GLU A 779 -7.94 7.37 16.47
N GLU A 780 -8.21 6.67 15.37
CA GLU A 780 -8.67 7.28 14.13
C GLU A 780 -9.89 6.57 13.55
N ASP A 781 -10.68 7.31 12.77
CA ASP A 781 -11.76 6.74 11.98
C ASP A 781 -11.19 5.80 10.90
N ALA A 782 -11.79 4.62 10.77
CA ALA A 782 -11.36 3.58 9.82
C ALA A 782 -12.46 3.24 8.81
N GLY A 783 -13.34 4.21 8.49
CA GLY A 783 -14.41 4.04 7.51
C GLY A 783 -15.59 3.22 8.04
N ILE A 784 -16.09 2.27 7.23
CA ILE A 784 -17.25 1.44 7.59
C ILE A 784 -16.78 0.18 8.30
N LEU A 785 -17.39 -0.11 9.45
CA LEU A 785 -17.17 -1.36 10.19
C LEU A 785 -18.04 -2.48 9.64
N HIS A 786 -19.36 -2.24 9.63
CA HIS A 786 -20.31 -3.15 9.01
C HIS A 786 -21.52 -2.36 8.50
N LYS A 787 -22.14 -2.84 7.42
CA LYS A 787 -23.30 -2.21 6.80
C LYS A 787 -24.21 -3.26 6.15
N HIS A 788 -25.52 -3.07 6.28
CA HIS A 788 -26.50 -3.82 5.51
C HIS A 788 -27.65 -2.93 5.04
N THR A 789 -28.26 -3.30 3.92
CA THR A 789 -29.49 -2.69 3.41
C THR A 789 -30.41 -3.79 2.93
N ASP A 790 -31.55 -3.97 3.59
CA ASP A 790 -32.57 -4.90 3.12
C ASP A 790 -33.33 -4.24 1.96
N PHE A 791 -33.32 -4.86 0.79
CA PHE A 791 -33.96 -4.30 -0.40
C PHE A 791 -35.50 -4.34 -0.33
N ARG A 792 -36.07 -5.12 0.58
CA ARG A 792 -37.53 -5.35 0.67
C ARG A 792 -38.25 -4.15 1.31
N ASP A 793 -37.65 -3.58 2.35
CA ASP A 793 -38.19 -2.44 3.10
C ASP A 793 -37.24 -1.22 3.10
N LEU A 794 -36.08 -1.34 2.45
CA LEU A 794 -35.03 -0.32 2.39
C LEU A 794 -34.44 0.05 3.76
N LYS A 795 -34.59 -0.81 4.77
CA LYS A 795 -33.98 -0.58 6.07
C LYS A 795 -32.46 -0.66 5.96
N VAL A 796 -31.78 0.36 6.49
CA VAL A 796 -30.32 0.49 6.46
C VAL A 796 -29.76 0.42 7.88
N HIS A 797 -28.70 -0.36 8.06
CA HIS A 797 -27.86 -0.35 9.26
C HIS A 797 -26.41 -0.06 8.86
N VAL A 798 -25.74 0.86 9.56
CA VAL A 798 -24.33 1.21 9.32
C VAL A 798 -23.65 1.51 10.66
N ALA A 799 -22.58 0.79 10.98
CA ALA A 799 -21.65 1.18 12.03
C ALA A 799 -20.34 1.66 11.39
N ARG A 800 -19.76 2.73 11.95
CA ARG A 800 -18.43 3.22 11.55
C ARG A 800 -17.35 2.48 12.31
N ASN A 801 -16.20 2.31 11.67
CA ASN A 801 -15.04 1.69 12.28
C ASN A 801 -14.14 2.75 12.92
N ARG A 802 -13.42 2.33 13.95
CA ARG A 802 -12.30 3.06 14.53
C ARG A 802 -11.15 2.10 14.76
N LYS A 803 -9.94 2.61 14.76
CA LYS A 803 -8.78 1.86 15.23
C LYS A 803 -7.98 2.67 16.22
N LEU A 804 -7.50 2.01 17.26
CA LEU A 804 -6.47 2.51 18.15
C LEU A 804 -5.12 2.24 17.51
N ILE A 805 -4.28 3.27 17.39
CA ILE A 805 -2.93 3.21 16.83
C ILE A 805 -1.91 3.45 17.93
N ILE A 806 -0.90 2.59 18.00
CA ILE A 806 0.28 2.71 18.86
C ILE A 806 1.49 2.62 17.94
N SER A 807 2.30 3.67 17.88
CA SER A 807 3.39 3.74 16.89
C SER A 807 4.68 4.36 17.41
N ASN A 808 5.79 3.94 16.84
CA ASN A 808 7.09 4.63 16.92
C ASN A 808 7.70 4.76 15.51
N ILE A 809 8.53 5.80 15.31
CA ILE A 809 9.32 5.98 14.08
C ILE A 809 10.79 6.00 14.50
N CYS A 810 11.66 5.30 13.77
CA CYS A 810 13.10 5.33 13.98
C CYS A 810 13.86 5.65 12.69
N THR A 811 15.02 6.27 12.84
CA THR A 811 15.91 6.64 11.72
C THR A 811 17.19 5.82 11.77
N VAL A 812 17.44 5.02 10.73
CA VAL A 812 18.66 4.23 10.59
C VAL A 812 19.47 4.81 9.43
N ALA A 813 20.32 5.78 9.77
CA ALA A 813 21.09 6.58 8.82
C ALA A 813 20.19 7.16 7.70
N ASN A 814 20.18 6.51 6.53
CA ASN A 814 19.46 6.98 5.35
C ASN A 814 17.96 6.62 5.34
N TYR A 815 17.53 5.58 6.07
CA TYR A 815 16.13 5.12 6.06
C TYR A 815 15.38 5.54 7.32
N GLU A 816 14.07 5.78 7.19
CA GLU A 816 13.14 5.81 8.31
C GLU A 816 12.12 4.67 8.24
N TYR A 817 11.85 4.09 9.42
CA TYR A 817 10.85 3.04 9.60
C TYR A 817 9.82 3.48 10.63
N GLY A 818 8.55 3.49 10.24
CA GLY A 818 7.43 3.68 11.15
C GLY A 818 6.72 2.36 11.43
N PHE A 819 6.65 1.95 12.69
CA PHE A 819 5.95 0.75 13.13
C PHE A 819 4.60 1.14 13.75
N TYR A 820 3.50 0.71 13.14
CA TYR A 820 2.14 1.08 13.55
C TYR A 820 1.34 -0.16 13.93
N TRP A 821 1.04 -0.30 15.21
CA TRP A 821 0.13 -1.32 15.72
C TRP A 821 -1.29 -0.75 15.80
N SER A 822 -2.21 -1.35 15.05
CA SER A 822 -3.62 -0.96 15.00
C SER A 822 -4.50 -2.03 15.63
N PHE A 823 -5.38 -1.63 16.55
CA PHE A 823 -6.40 -2.49 17.16
C PHE A 823 -7.79 -2.05 16.68
N GLY A 824 -8.57 -2.99 16.13
CA GLY A 824 -9.89 -2.74 15.56
C GLY A 824 -11.04 -3.10 16.50
N LEU A 825 -12.20 -2.50 16.26
CA LEU A 825 -13.45 -2.80 16.99
C LEU A 825 -13.95 -4.25 16.73
N ASP A 826 -13.56 -4.84 15.61
CA ASP A 826 -13.91 -6.21 15.20
C ASP A 826 -12.97 -7.29 15.78
N GLY A 827 -12.06 -6.91 16.69
CA GLY A 827 -11.08 -7.84 17.26
C GLY A 827 -9.82 -8.02 16.41
N ASN A 828 -9.69 -7.35 15.26
CA ASN A 828 -8.47 -7.44 14.45
C ASN A 828 -7.30 -6.66 15.06
N ILE A 829 -6.10 -7.20 14.90
CA ILE A 829 -4.83 -6.49 15.11
C ILE A 829 -4.11 -6.40 13.77
N GLU A 830 -3.54 -5.24 13.46
CA GLU A 830 -2.70 -5.03 12.28
C GLU A 830 -1.38 -4.41 12.70
N LEU A 831 -0.28 -4.98 12.22
CA LEU A 831 1.02 -4.31 12.18
C LEU A 831 1.24 -3.79 10.77
N GLU A 832 1.42 -2.47 10.64
CA GLU A 832 1.87 -1.81 9.41
C GLU A 832 3.28 -1.26 9.64
N VAL A 833 4.22 -1.62 8.77
CA VAL A 833 5.56 -1.02 8.72
C VAL A 833 5.63 -0.12 7.50
N LYS A 834 5.92 1.16 7.72
CA LYS A 834 6.12 2.18 6.68
C LYS A 834 7.60 2.43 6.49
N LEU A 835 8.08 2.24 5.27
CA LEU A 835 9.46 2.49 4.86
C LEU A 835 9.48 3.81 4.08
N THR A 836 10.32 4.75 4.48
CA THR A 836 10.51 6.05 3.82
C THR A 836 11.96 6.50 4.02
N GLY A 837 12.31 7.67 3.51
CA GLY A 837 13.65 8.23 3.69
C GLY A 837 14.43 8.21 2.40
N ILE A 838 15.73 8.02 2.46
CA ILE A 838 16.61 8.13 1.30
C ILE A 838 17.17 6.76 0.99
N VAL A 839 17.03 6.31 -0.26
CA VAL A 839 17.64 5.05 -0.70
C VAL A 839 19.17 5.15 -0.56
N ASN A 840 19.82 4.09 -0.08
CA ASN A 840 21.29 4.09 -0.01
C ASN A 840 21.88 4.03 -1.43
N VAL A 841 22.92 4.82 -1.67
CA VAL A 841 23.52 5.00 -3.00
C VAL A 841 25.01 4.73 -3.02
N THR A 842 25.52 4.47 -4.21
CA THR A 842 26.94 4.32 -4.53
C THR A 842 27.31 5.26 -5.68
N ALA A 843 28.56 5.72 -5.68
CA ALA A 843 29.07 6.60 -6.72
C ALA A 843 29.35 5.80 -8.00
N MET A 844 28.86 6.29 -9.15
CA MET A 844 29.27 5.76 -10.45
C MET A 844 30.39 6.60 -11.07
N GLY A 845 31.33 5.90 -11.71
CA GLY A 845 32.38 6.50 -12.50
C GLY A 845 31.84 7.21 -13.76
N PRO A 846 32.56 8.20 -14.30
CA PRO A 846 32.27 8.75 -15.62
C PRO A 846 32.23 7.64 -16.68
N ASN A 847 31.13 7.55 -17.43
CA ASN A 847 30.88 6.53 -18.45
C ASN A 847 30.89 5.07 -17.93
N GLU A 848 30.72 4.85 -16.62
CA GLU A 848 30.54 3.50 -16.09
C GLU A 848 29.27 2.86 -16.67
N PRO A 849 29.33 1.62 -17.19
CA PRO A 849 28.16 0.94 -17.71
C PRO A 849 27.14 0.68 -16.58
N ARG A 850 25.86 0.86 -16.89
CA ARG A 850 24.77 0.59 -15.95
C ARG A 850 24.56 -0.91 -15.77
N ASN A 851 24.64 -1.41 -14.54
CA ASN A 851 24.23 -2.78 -14.25
C ASN A 851 22.75 -2.83 -13.83
N LYS A 852 21.85 -2.76 -14.82
CA LYS A 852 20.39 -2.73 -14.62
C LYS A 852 19.79 -3.98 -13.95
N GLN A 853 20.61 -5.00 -13.71
CA GLN A 853 20.18 -6.24 -13.07
C GLN A 853 20.29 -6.20 -11.54
N ILE A 854 21.09 -5.28 -10.99
CA ILE A 854 21.36 -5.22 -9.54
C ILE A 854 21.24 -3.81 -8.95
N GLU A 855 21.13 -2.76 -9.78
CA GLU A 855 21.04 -1.37 -9.34
C GLU A 855 20.30 -0.48 -10.35
N THR A 856 19.77 0.64 -9.86
CA THR A 856 19.17 1.71 -10.67
C THR A 856 20.01 2.97 -10.55
N GLU A 857 20.42 3.55 -11.68
CA GLU A 857 20.96 4.92 -11.70
C GLU A 857 19.79 5.90 -11.51
N VAL A 858 19.59 6.35 -10.27
CA VAL A 858 18.44 7.21 -9.86
C VAL A 858 18.62 8.66 -10.26
N ALA A 859 19.87 9.09 -10.39
CA ALA A 859 20.28 10.39 -10.93
C ALA A 859 21.66 10.22 -11.59
N PRO A 860 22.10 11.15 -12.47
CA PRO A 860 23.37 11.02 -13.17
C PRO A 860 24.53 10.68 -12.22
N ARG A 861 25.13 9.51 -12.46
CA ARG A 861 26.22 8.92 -11.70
C ARG A 861 25.92 8.52 -10.24
N ILE A 862 24.65 8.37 -9.87
CA ILE A 862 24.20 7.91 -8.55
C ILE A 862 23.43 6.60 -8.72
N ALA A 863 24.03 5.49 -8.29
CA ALA A 863 23.41 4.16 -8.36
C ALA A 863 22.86 3.72 -7.01
N ALA A 864 21.57 3.38 -6.97
CA ALA A 864 20.92 2.76 -5.83
C ALA A 864 20.80 1.24 -6.04
N PRO A 865 21.53 0.40 -5.27
CA PRO A 865 21.46 -1.05 -5.44
C PRO A 865 20.16 -1.64 -4.92
N PHE A 866 19.69 -2.70 -5.57
CA PHE A 866 18.51 -3.46 -5.12
C PHE A 866 18.76 -4.11 -3.78
N HIS A 867 17.74 -4.19 -2.94
CA HIS A 867 17.86 -4.73 -1.59
C HIS A 867 16.51 -5.27 -1.09
N GLN A 868 16.53 -6.04 0.00
CA GLN A 868 15.33 -6.42 0.73
C GLN A 868 15.27 -5.68 2.06
N HIS A 869 14.07 -5.58 2.63
CA HIS A 869 13.83 -5.16 4.01
C HIS A 869 13.06 -6.29 4.68
N LEU A 870 13.72 -7.11 5.50
CA LEU A 870 13.12 -8.30 6.10
C LEU A 870 13.02 -8.14 7.62
N PHE A 871 11.83 -8.33 8.16
CA PHE A 871 11.50 -8.17 9.57
C PHE A 871 11.15 -9.52 10.20
N SER A 872 11.54 -9.71 11.45
CA SER A 872 11.09 -10.84 12.27
C SER A 872 10.06 -10.36 13.30
N LEU A 873 8.79 -10.67 13.07
CA LEU A 873 7.74 -10.49 14.07
C LEU A 873 7.73 -11.67 15.04
N ARG A 874 7.95 -11.41 16.33
CA ARG A 874 7.83 -12.39 17.41
C ARG A 874 6.42 -12.33 18.00
N ILE A 875 5.69 -13.43 17.90
CA ILE A 875 4.33 -13.60 18.43
C ILE A 875 4.37 -14.64 19.56
N ASP A 876 4.34 -14.17 20.80
CA ASP A 876 4.18 -15.00 21.98
C ASP A 876 2.69 -15.15 22.29
N SER A 877 2.11 -16.26 21.86
CA SER A 877 0.66 -16.43 21.89
C SER A 877 0.16 -16.90 23.25
N MET A 878 -1.04 -16.43 23.60
CA MET A 878 -1.78 -16.88 24.76
C MET A 878 -3.29 -16.92 24.42
N ILE A 879 -3.63 -17.47 23.26
CA ILE A 879 -4.99 -17.47 22.72
C ILE A 879 -5.88 -18.27 23.68
N ASP A 880 -6.72 -17.54 24.43
CA ASP A 880 -7.65 -18.07 25.40
C ASP A 880 -7.02 -19.04 26.44
N GLY A 881 -5.71 -18.89 26.68
CA GLY A 881 -4.85 -19.72 27.53
C GLY A 881 -3.44 -19.92 26.95
N GLN A 882 -2.51 -20.47 27.73
CA GLN A 882 -1.11 -20.69 27.30
C GLN A 882 -0.93 -21.86 26.33
N LYS A 883 -1.85 -22.82 26.34
CA LYS A 883 -1.75 -24.07 25.57
C LYS A 883 -2.26 -23.84 24.15
N ASN A 884 -1.36 -23.53 23.22
CA ASN A 884 -1.69 -23.19 21.84
C ASN A 884 -0.97 -24.12 20.83
N GLN A 885 -1.37 -24.05 19.57
CA GLN A 885 -0.74 -24.73 18.45
C GLN A 885 -0.87 -23.88 17.18
N VAL A 886 -0.01 -24.11 16.18
CA VAL A 886 -0.14 -23.47 14.86
C VAL A 886 -0.67 -24.47 13.84
N VAL A 887 -1.67 -24.04 13.08
CA VAL A 887 -2.28 -24.80 12.00
C VAL A 887 -2.10 -24.07 10.68
N GLN A 888 -1.32 -24.66 9.78
CA GLN A 888 -1.26 -24.24 8.38
C GLN A 888 -2.54 -24.66 7.67
N THR A 889 -3.13 -23.76 6.89
CA THR A 889 -4.32 -24.03 6.07
C THR A 889 -4.03 -23.68 4.62
N ASP A 890 -4.15 -24.68 3.74
CA ASP A 890 -4.09 -24.56 2.29
C ASP A 890 -5.51 -24.65 1.70
N ILE A 891 -5.81 -23.84 0.69
CA ILE A 891 -7.06 -23.93 -0.08
C ILE A 891 -6.74 -24.66 -1.39
N VAL A 892 -7.41 -25.79 -1.62
CA VAL A 892 -7.15 -26.67 -2.77
C VAL A 892 -8.44 -27.02 -3.52
N PRO A 893 -8.40 -27.15 -4.86
CA PRO A 893 -9.54 -27.63 -5.63
C PRO A 893 -9.83 -29.11 -5.32
N ASP A 894 -11.08 -29.53 -5.45
CA ASP A 894 -11.43 -30.94 -5.34
C ASP A 894 -10.86 -31.73 -6.54
N GLU A 895 -10.33 -32.93 -6.30
CA GLU A 895 -9.60 -33.71 -7.30
C GLU A 895 -10.48 -34.30 -8.43
N ASP A 896 -11.79 -34.46 -8.18
CA ASP A 896 -12.69 -35.10 -9.14
C ASP A 896 -12.90 -34.22 -10.39
N VAL A 897 -13.02 -34.87 -11.54
CA VAL A 897 -13.08 -34.22 -12.85
C VAL A 897 -14.44 -33.57 -13.08
N VAL A 898 -14.52 -32.60 -14.00
CA VAL A 898 -15.79 -32.09 -14.49
C VAL A 898 -16.59 -33.23 -15.11
N GLY A 899 -17.85 -33.38 -14.68
CA GLY A 899 -18.73 -34.51 -15.00
C GLY A 899 -18.62 -35.69 -14.03
N GLY A 900 -17.70 -35.65 -13.06
CA GLY A 900 -17.50 -36.66 -12.05
C GLY A 900 -18.59 -36.69 -10.96
N PRO A 901 -18.71 -37.79 -10.20
CA PRO A 901 -19.80 -37.99 -9.24
C PRO A 901 -19.73 -37.06 -8.02
N THR A 902 -18.54 -36.57 -7.63
CA THR A 902 -18.34 -35.72 -6.45
C THR A 902 -18.02 -34.26 -6.80
N ASN A 903 -17.65 -33.97 -8.05
CA ASN A 903 -17.40 -32.60 -8.53
C ASN A 903 -17.95 -32.38 -9.96
N TYR A 904 -19.20 -32.75 -10.20
CA TYR A 904 -19.81 -32.76 -11.55
C TYR A 904 -19.65 -31.45 -12.33
N TYR A 905 -19.70 -30.29 -11.67
CA TYR A 905 -19.53 -29.00 -12.32
C TYR A 905 -18.13 -28.39 -12.17
N GLY A 906 -17.18 -29.09 -11.52
CA GLY A 906 -15.80 -28.64 -11.35
C GLY A 906 -15.61 -27.44 -10.41
N ASN A 907 -16.61 -27.10 -9.61
CA ASN A 907 -16.60 -25.91 -8.76
C ASN A 907 -16.15 -26.18 -7.32
N GLY A 908 -15.91 -27.45 -6.97
CA GLY A 908 -15.52 -27.88 -5.64
C GLY A 908 -14.10 -27.46 -5.25
N PHE A 909 -13.93 -27.03 -4.00
CA PHE A 909 -12.65 -26.77 -3.35
C PHE A 909 -12.85 -26.90 -1.84
N HIS A 910 -11.78 -27.19 -1.11
CA HIS A 910 -11.80 -27.35 0.33
C HIS A 910 -10.51 -26.83 0.97
N THR A 911 -10.44 -26.92 2.30
CA THR A 911 -9.24 -26.57 3.07
C THR A 911 -8.52 -27.81 3.57
N GLU A 912 -7.22 -27.89 3.34
CA GLU A 912 -6.34 -28.86 3.96
C GLU A 912 -5.63 -28.22 5.16
N LYS A 913 -5.69 -28.88 6.33
CA LYS A 913 -5.09 -28.37 7.56
C LYS A 913 -3.90 -29.24 8.00
N THR A 914 -2.77 -28.60 8.26
CA THR A 914 -1.56 -29.23 8.80
C THR A 914 -1.22 -28.62 10.16
N ILE A 915 -1.33 -29.42 11.22
CA ILE A 915 -0.95 -29.00 12.58
C ILE A 915 0.57 -29.20 12.73
N PHE A 916 1.27 -28.15 13.16
CA PHE A 916 2.69 -28.26 13.50
C PHE A 916 2.86 -28.99 14.83
N LYS A 917 3.63 -30.09 14.80
CA LYS A 917 3.80 -31.00 15.95
C LYS A 917 5.07 -30.70 16.74
N ASN A 918 6.18 -30.46 16.07
CA ASN A 918 7.47 -30.17 16.69
C ASN A 918 8.16 -29.02 15.97
N SER A 919 9.13 -28.38 16.63
CA SER A 919 9.80 -27.19 16.10
C SER A 919 10.61 -27.43 14.81
N LYS A 920 11.07 -28.66 14.53
CA LYS A 920 11.79 -28.99 13.27
C LYS A 920 10.86 -29.00 12.06
N ASP A 921 9.65 -29.52 12.25
CA ASP A 921 8.64 -29.61 11.18
C ASP A 921 7.77 -28.35 11.11
N ALA A 922 7.85 -27.46 12.10
CA ALA A 922 7.11 -26.21 12.17
C ALA A 922 7.76 -25.06 11.39
N ILE A 923 8.14 -25.35 10.14
CA ILE A 923 8.77 -24.42 9.20
C ILE A 923 7.90 -24.37 7.96
N SER A 924 7.52 -23.18 7.52
CA SER A 924 6.65 -23.04 6.35
C SER A 924 6.84 -21.72 5.62
N ASP A 925 6.67 -21.79 4.29
CA ASP A 925 6.73 -20.65 3.39
C ASP A 925 5.36 -20.38 2.78
N TYR A 926 5.11 -19.12 2.44
CA TYR A 926 3.87 -18.69 1.80
C TYR A 926 3.74 -19.29 0.40
N ASP A 927 2.56 -19.82 0.10
CA ASP A 927 2.20 -20.33 -1.22
C ASP A 927 0.95 -19.60 -1.72
N ALA A 928 1.17 -18.68 -2.66
CA ALA A 928 0.11 -17.89 -3.27
C ALA A 928 -0.88 -18.74 -4.09
N THR A 929 -0.45 -19.90 -4.61
CA THR A 929 -1.32 -20.79 -5.41
C THR A 929 -2.35 -21.50 -4.56
N LYS A 930 -2.06 -21.65 -3.26
CA LYS A 930 -2.94 -22.27 -2.26
C LYS A 930 -3.59 -21.26 -1.33
N ALA A 931 -3.32 -19.96 -1.52
CA ALA A 931 -3.68 -18.89 -0.59
C ALA A 931 -3.36 -19.28 0.87
N ARG A 932 -2.17 -19.85 1.08
CA ARG A 932 -1.76 -20.44 2.36
C ARG A 932 -1.87 -19.43 3.49
N THR A 933 -2.45 -19.86 4.61
CA THR A 933 -2.53 -19.08 5.86
C THR A 933 -2.14 -19.93 7.06
N TRP A 934 -1.89 -19.28 8.19
CA TRP A 934 -1.62 -19.95 9.46
C TRP A 934 -2.58 -19.44 10.53
N THR A 935 -3.07 -20.32 11.39
CA THR A 935 -3.92 -19.96 12.52
C THR A 935 -3.26 -20.44 13.80
N ILE A 936 -3.07 -19.54 14.77
CA ILE A 936 -2.70 -19.89 16.13
C ILE A 936 -4.00 -20.26 16.86
N GLU A 937 -4.14 -21.51 17.25
CA GLU A 937 -5.37 -22.07 17.83
C GLU A 937 -5.13 -22.54 19.27
N ASN A 938 -6.17 -22.48 20.09
CA ASN A 938 -6.23 -23.20 21.36
C ASN A 938 -7.03 -24.49 21.15
N PRO A 939 -6.38 -25.66 21.11
CA PRO A 939 -7.06 -26.92 20.81
C PRO A 939 -7.93 -27.45 21.96
N ASN A 940 -7.95 -26.76 23.10
CA ASN A 940 -8.73 -27.16 24.28
C ASN A 940 -10.04 -26.36 24.39
N LYS A 941 -10.34 -25.51 23.41
CA LYS A 941 -11.55 -24.68 23.37
C LYS A 941 -12.12 -24.65 21.96
N GLU A 942 -13.32 -25.18 21.83
CA GLU A 942 -14.08 -25.17 20.59
C GLU A 942 -15.12 -24.06 20.59
N HIS A 943 -15.29 -23.45 19.42
CA HIS A 943 -16.38 -22.52 19.20
C HIS A 943 -17.71 -23.27 19.18
N TYR A 944 -18.66 -22.82 19.99
CA TYR A 944 -19.92 -23.51 20.29
C TYR A 944 -20.72 -23.97 19.05
N SER A 945 -20.71 -23.19 17.96
CA SER A 945 -21.49 -23.50 16.75
C SER A 945 -20.68 -24.17 15.64
N SER A 946 -19.49 -23.67 15.28
CA SER A 946 -18.71 -24.22 14.17
C SER A 946 -17.95 -25.50 14.52
N GLY A 947 -17.78 -25.81 15.81
CA GLY A 947 -16.96 -26.95 16.28
C GLY A 947 -15.46 -26.81 15.97
N ASN A 948 -15.03 -25.67 15.40
CA ASN A 948 -13.62 -25.39 15.18
C ASN A 948 -12.98 -24.85 16.45
N GLN A 949 -11.66 -25.03 16.57
CA GLN A 949 -10.89 -24.47 17.67
C GLN A 949 -10.87 -22.94 17.61
N VAL A 950 -10.92 -22.30 18.78
CA VAL A 950 -10.77 -20.85 18.89
C VAL A 950 -9.35 -20.46 18.48
N GLY A 951 -9.20 -19.40 17.68
CA GLY A 951 -7.88 -19.04 17.14
C GLY A 951 -7.76 -17.62 16.62
N TYR A 952 -6.54 -17.21 16.32
CA TYR A 952 -6.22 -16.01 15.56
C TYR A 952 -5.41 -16.38 14.30
N LYS A 953 -5.92 -15.96 13.15
CA LYS A 953 -5.32 -16.20 11.83
C LYS A 953 -4.31 -15.12 11.49
N ILE A 954 -3.12 -15.54 11.08
CA ILE A 954 -2.06 -14.71 10.53
C ILE A 954 -2.30 -14.56 9.04
N MET A 955 -2.40 -13.31 8.57
CA MET A 955 -2.48 -12.99 7.14
C MET A 955 -1.42 -11.95 6.78
N CYS A 956 -0.54 -12.31 5.85
CA CYS A 956 0.47 -11.42 5.31
C CYS A 956 0.74 -11.79 3.85
N ASN A 957 0.70 -10.81 2.95
CA ASN A 957 0.98 -11.02 1.52
C ASN A 957 2.44 -10.68 1.16
N ASN A 958 3.20 -10.11 2.10
CA ASN A 958 4.56 -9.62 1.92
C ASN A 958 5.59 -10.60 2.55
N MET A 959 5.41 -11.90 2.36
CA MET A 959 6.23 -12.95 2.99
C MET A 959 7.31 -13.49 2.06
N SER A 960 8.11 -12.59 1.49
CA SER A 960 9.30 -13.02 0.72
C SER A 960 10.38 -13.50 1.68
N THR A 961 10.95 -14.67 1.39
CA THR A 961 12.16 -15.11 2.06
C THR A 961 13.38 -14.37 1.52
N MET A 962 14.49 -14.50 2.25
CA MET A 962 15.78 -13.93 1.87
C MET A 962 16.33 -14.57 0.60
N PHE A 963 16.86 -13.74 -0.31
CA PHE A 963 17.46 -14.21 -1.57
C PHE A 963 18.92 -14.65 -1.45
N ALA A 964 19.58 -14.33 -0.33
CA ALA A 964 20.94 -14.75 -0.07
C ALA A 964 21.07 -16.27 -0.08
N LYS A 965 22.07 -16.78 -0.81
CA LYS A 965 22.26 -18.22 -0.99
C LYS A 965 22.64 -18.91 0.32
N LYS A 966 22.23 -20.18 0.48
CA LYS A 966 22.71 -21.06 1.55
C LYS A 966 24.25 -21.05 1.59
N GLY A 967 24.81 -20.92 2.79
CA GLY A 967 26.27 -20.86 3.04
C GLY A 967 26.90 -19.48 2.85
N SER A 968 26.14 -18.47 2.39
CA SER A 968 26.60 -17.08 2.41
C SER A 968 26.68 -16.53 3.84
N MET A 969 27.53 -15.51 4.03
CA MET A 969 27.67 -14.80 5.30
C MET A 969 26.31 -14.38 5.88
N LEU A 970 25.51 -13.69 5.07
CA LEU A 970 24.18 -13.26 5.46
C LEU A 970 23.23 -14.43 5.81
N TYR A 971 23.26 -15.52 5.03
CA TYR A 971 22.45 -16.70 5.33
C TYR A 971 22.75 -17.29 6.71
N ASN A 972 24.02 -17.30 7.10
CA ASN A 972 24.46 -17.80 8.39
C ASN A 972 23.99 -16.90 9.55
N ARG A 973 23.93 -15.59 9.33
CA ARG A 973 23.56 -14.56 10.33
C ARG A 973 22.05 -14.38 10.54
N ALA A 974 21.23 -14.63 9.51
CA ALA A 974 19.79 -14.40 9.53
C ALA A 974 18.97 -15.70 9.47
N PRO A 975 18.99 -16.58 10.51
CA PRO A 975 18.23 -17.82 10.48
C PRO A 975 16.71 -17.61 10.37
N PHE A 976 16.18 -16.51 10.91
CA PHE A 976 14.76 -16.17 10.77
C PHE A 976 14.33 -15.90 9.34
N ALA A 977 15.20 -15.30 8.53
CA ALA A 977 14.86 -14.87 7.19
C ALA A 977 14.89 -16.02 6.16
N ARG A 978 15.24 -17.23 6.59
CA ARG A 978 15.33 -18.43 5.74
C ARG A 978 13.96 -18.96 5.33
N HIS A 979 12.94 -18.76 6.17
CA HIS A 979 11.55 -19.16 5.90
C HIS A 979 10.54 -18.11 6.38
N GLY A 980 9.30 -18.20 5.88
CA GLY A 980 8.21 -17.28 6.22
C GLY A 980 7.68 -17.45 7.65
N ILE A 981 7.60 -18.69 8.14
CA ILE A 981 7.13 -19.04 9.48
C ILE A 981 8.09 -20.03 10.13
N HIS A 982 8.38 -19.79 11.40
CA HIS A 982 8.93 -20.76 12.34
C HIS A 982 8.10 -20.81 13.62
N VAL A 983 7.99 -21.99 14.25
CA VAL A 983 7.37 -22.11 15.57
C VAL A 983 8.30 -22.85 16.52
N THR A 984 8.52 -22.26 17.69
CA THR A 984 9.33 -22.85 18.76
C THR A 984 8.52 -22.96 20.04
N LYS A 985 8.88 -23.88 20.92
CA LYS A 985 8.39 -23.87 22.29
C LYS A 985 8.92 -22.63 23.02
N TYR A 986 8.09 -22.00 23.85
CA TYR A 986 8.51 -20.87 24.68
C TYR A 986 9.66 -21.28 25.62
N GLN A 987 10.65 -20.39 25.73
CA GLN A 987 11.74 -20.48 26.71
C GLN A 987 12.07 -19.06 27.18
N ASP A 988 12.40 -18.88 28.46
CA ASP A 988 12.87 -17.58 28.93
C ASP A 988 14.17 -17.19 28.23
N ASN A 989 14.37 -15.89 28.00
CA ASN A 989 15.55 -15.31 27.34
C ASN A 989 15.76 -15.72 25.85
N THR A 990 14.79 -16.36 25.19
CA THR A 990 14.80 -16.56 23.72
C THR A 990 14.01 -15.45 23.01
N LEU A 991 14.61 -14.26 22.96
CA LEU A 991 14.00 -13.06 22.38
C LEU A 991 14.47 -12.77 20.96
N TYR A 992 15.78 -12.85 20.71
CA TYR A 992 16.38 -12.34 19.47
C TYR A 992 16.75 -13.48 18.52
N PRO A 993 16.10 -13.60 17.35
CA PRO A 993 16.26 -14.75 16.48
C PRO A 993 17.60 -14.79 15.72
N SER A 994 18.37 -13.70 15.74
CA SER A 994 19.77 -13.62 15.30
C SER A 994 20.77 -13.50 16.46
N GLY A 995 20.35 -13.84 17.68
CA GLY A 995 21.22 -13.84 18.86
C GLY A 995 21.38 -12.46 19.52
N MET A 996 21.99 -12.45 20.70
CA MET A 996 22.15 -11.23 21.50
C MET A 996 23.17 -10.25 20.90
N TYR A 997 24.34 -10.75 20.51
CA TYR A 997 25.45 -9.94 19.99
C TYR A 997 25.58 -10.15 18.47
N VAL A 998 24.83 -9.37 17.67
CA VAL A 998 24.70 -9.56 16.22
C VAL A 998 25.85 -8.95 15.43
N ASN A 999 26.38 -7.82 15.92
CA ASN A 999 27.47 -7.11 15.27
C ASN A 999 28.68 -8.05 15.12
N GLN A 1000 29.18 -8.18 13.89
CA GLN A 1000 30.30 -9.07 13.53
C GLN A 1000 30.15 -10.56 13.88
N CYS A 1001 28.96 -11.02 14.28
CA CYS A 1001 28.71 -12.43 14.50
C CYS A 1001 28.66 -13.18 13.17
N GLU A 1002 29.42 -14.28 13.05
CA GLU A 1002 29.47 -15.15 11.86
C GLU A 1002 28.19 -15.96 11.62
N GLY A 1003 27.41 -16.18 12.69
CA GLY A 1003 26.24 -17.05 12.66
C GLY A 1003 26.60 -18.51 12.36
N GLY A 1004 25.68 -19.25 11.72
CA GLY A 1004 25.95 -20.63 11.31
C GLY A 1004 24.70 -21.45 10.99
N GLU A 1005 24.89 -22.75 10.75
CA GLU A 1005 23.77 -23.71 10.62
C GLU A 1005 23.08 -23.96 11.97
N GLN A 1006 23.86 -23.98 13.06
CA GLN A 1006 23.41 -24.05 14.45
C GLN A 1006 23.68 -22.69 15.10
N PHE A 1007 22.71 -21.77 14.94
CA PHE A 1007 22.79 -20.42 15.49
C PHE A 1007 21.40 -19.85 15.82
N ALA A 1008 21.24 -19.34 17.04
CA ALA A 1008 20.07 -18.59 17.49
C ALA A 1008 18.74 -19.29 17.18
N LEU A 1009 17.84 -18.72 16.38
CA LEU A 1009 16.54 -19.36 16.08
C LEU A 1009 16.71 -20.78 15.48
N SER A 1010 17.74 -21.00 14.67
CA SER A 1010 17.98 -22.33 14.11
C SER A 1010 18.39 -23.36 15.17
N ASP A 1011 19.04 -22.95 16.26
CA ASP A 1011 19.33 -23.82 17.41
C ASP A 1011 18.05 -24.18 18.17
N TRP A 1012 17.16 -23.21 18.35
CA TRP A 1012 15.88 -23.43 19.04
C TRP A 1012 15.00 -24.41 18.26
N ILE A 1013 15.00 -24.29 16.94
CA ILE A 1013 14.35 -25.22 16.01
C ILE A 1013 15.00 -26.61 16.10
N ALA A 1014 16.33 -26.69 16.09
CA ALA A 1014 17.07 -27.95 16.08
C ALA A 1014 16.82 -28.85 17.31
N LYS A 1015 16.31 -28.29 18.43
CA LYS A 1015 15.88 -29.06 19.61
C LYS A 1015 14.76 -30.07 19.28
N GLY A 1016 13.88 -29.75 18.32
CA GLY A 1016 12.74 -30.60 17.98
C GLY A 1016 11.72 -30.73 19.12
N ASP A 1017 11.57 -29.67 19.91
CA ASP A 1017 10.61 -29.62 21.02
C ASP A 1017 9.18 -29.75 20.50
N ASN A 1018 8.29 -30.36 21.28
CA ASN A 1018 6.85 -30.37 20.99
C ASN A 1018 6.30 -28.93 20.97
N VAL A 1019 5.53 -28.60 19.93
CA VAL A 1019 4.85 -27.29 19.77
C VAL A 1019 3.33 -27.45 19.58
N GLN A 1020 2.82 -28.69 19.64
CA GLN A 1020 1.38 -28.94 19.62
C GLN A 1020 0.81 -28.89 21.05
N ASN A 1021 -0.17 -28.01 21.26
CA ASN A 1021 -0.85 -27.84 22.54
C ASN A 1021 0.13 -27.49 23.68
N GLU A 1022 0.98 -26.51 23.43
CA GLU A 1022 2.05 -26.06 24.33
C GLU A 1022 2.12 -24.54 24.38
N ASP A 1023 2.94 -24.01 25.29
CA ASP A 1023 3.35 -22.62 25.26
C ASP A 1023 4.35 -22.42 24.11
N ILE A 1024 3.99 -21.59 23.12
CA ILE A 1024 4.70 -21.47 21.85
C ILE A 1024 4.98 -20.02 21.49
N VAL A 1025 6.02 -19.84 20.67
CA VAL A 1025 6.36 -18.58 20.02
C VAL A 1025 6.37 -18.80 18.51
N THR A 1026 5.61 -17.97 17.78
CA THR A 1026 5.61 -17.94 16.32
C THR A 1026 6.51 -16.80 15.85
N TRP A 1027 7.43 -17.12 14.94
CA TRP A 1027 8.35 -16.18 14.31
C TRP A 1027 7.93 -16.00 12.86
N LEU A 1028 7.45 -14.81 12.52
CA LEU A 1028 7.00 -14.47 11.18
C LEU A 1028 8.05 -13.61 10.48
N THR A 1029 8.49 -14.05 9.31
CA THR A 1029 9.32 -13.24 8.40
C THR A 1029 8.44 -12.60 7.34
N PHE A 1030 8.52 -11.28 7.24
CA PHE A 1030 7.82 -10.49 6.24
C PHE A 1030 8.67 -9.29 5.83
N GLY A 1031 8.37 -8.66 4.70
CA GLY A 1031 9.23 -7.62 4.18
C GLY A 1031 8.93 -7.10 2.78
N ALA A 1032 9.73 -6.14 2.35
CA ALA A 1032 9.70 -5.55 1.02
C ALA A 1032 10.91 -6.01 0.19
N ASN A 1033 10.69 -6.27 -1.10
CA ASN A 1033 11.74 -6.51 -2.07
C ASN A 1033 11.91 -5.25 -2.93
N HIS A 1034 12.90 -4.43 -2.61
CA HIS A 1034 13.02 -3.10 -3.17
C HIS A 1034 13.91 -3.09 -4.42
N VAL A 1035 13.25 -3.16 -5.58
CA VAL A 1035 13.84 -2.82 -6.88
C VAL A 1035 13.70 -1.32 -7.06
N VAL A 1036 14.73 -0.59 -6.63
CA VAL A 1036 14.74 0.88 -6.55
C VAL A 1036 14.38 1.52 -7.89
N ARG A 1037 13.57 2.58 -7.85
CA ARG A 1037 13.16 3.37 -9.01
C ARG A 1037 13.63 4.82 -8.89
N PRO A 1038 13.72 5.57 -10.00
CA PRO A 1038 14.02 7.00 -9.94
C PRO A 1038 13.03 7.82 -9.10
N GLU A 1039 11.76 7.39 -9.01
CA GLU A 1039 10.74 8.05 -8.17
C GLU A 1039 11.01 7.92 -6.67
N ASP A 1040 11.91 7.02 -6.26
CA ASP A 1040 12.33 6.86 -4.87
C ASP A 1040 13.43 7.87 -4.48
N TRP A 1041 13.81 8.77 -5.40
CA TRP A 1041 14.91 9.74 -5.27
C TRP A 1041 14.42 11.17 -5.53
N PRO A 1042 14.93 12.20 -4.81
CA PRO A 1042 15.96 12.17 -3.75
C PRO A 1042 15.44 11.84 -2.36
N ILE A 1043 14.13 11.65 -2.21
CA ILE A 1043 13.49 11.14 -1.00
C ILE A 1043 12.35 10.22 -1.42
N MET A 1044 12.30 9.05 -0.82
CA MET A 1044 11.42 7.94 -1.15
C MET A 1044 10.01 8.21 -0.61
N PRO A 1045 8.96 8.11 -1.45
CA PRO A 1045 7.59 8.02 -0.97
C PRO A 1045 7.38 6.75 -0.14
N VAL A 1046 6.47 6.79 0.85
CA VAL A 1046 6.21 5.65 1.73
C VAL A 1046 5.86 4.38 0.95
N GLU A 1047 6.61 3.30 1.19
CA GLU A 1047 6.22 1.92 0.92
C GLU A 1047 5.72 1.26 2.21
N SER A 1048 4.75 0.35 2.13
CA SER A 1048 4.15 -0.26 3.34
C SER A 1048 3.99 -1.77 3.21
N VAL A 1049 4.31 -2.47 4.29
CA VAL A 1049 4.07 -3.90 4.46
C VAL A 1049 3.17 -4.13 5.67
N LYS A 1050 2.25 -5.10 5.58
CA LYS A 1050 1.23 -5.33 6.61
C LYS A 1050 1.15 -6.79 7.03
N VAL A 1051 0.92 -7.00 8.32
CA VAL A 1051 0.57 -8.28 8.92
C VAL A 1051 -0.73 -8.10 9.69
N HIS A 1052 -1.72 -8.96 9.43
CA HIS A 1052 -2.97 -8.97 10.18
C HIS A 1052 -3.04 -10.21 11.06
N LEU A 1053 -3.48 -10.03 12.31
CA LEU A 1053 -3.90 -11.08 13.22
C LEU A 1053 -5.41 -10.95 13.39
N LYS A 1054 -6.16 -11.89 12.83
CA LYS A 1054 -7.63 -11.84 12.78
C LYS A 1054 -8.27 -12.91 13.64
N PRO A 1055 -9.32 -12.63 14.42
CA PRO A 1055 -10.03 -13.66 15.17
C PRO A 1055 -10.63 -14.68 14.19
N SER A 1056 -10.45 -15.96 14.50
CA SER A 1056 -10.95 -17.09 13.72
C SER A 1056 -11.63 -18.06 14.69
N ASN A 1057 -12.96 -18.10 14.66
CA ASN A 1057 -13.78 -18.82 15.65
C ASN A 1057 -13.55 -18.37 17.11
N PHE A 1058 -12.92 -17.21 17.34
CA PHE A 1058 -12.64 -16.76 18.70
C PHE A 1058 -13.91 -16.28 19.41
N PHE A 1059 -14.69 -15.42 18.75
CA PHE A 1059 -15.95 -14.87 19.26
C PHE A 1059 -17.14 -15.69 18.77
N ASP A 1060 -18.23 -15.70 19.53
CA ASP A 1060 -19.46 -16.43 19.19
C ASP A 1060 -20.21 -15.87 17.97
N ARG A 1061 -19.92 -14.61 17.63
CA ARG A 1061 -20.46 -13.81 16.52
C ARG A 1061 -19.57 -12.59 16.31
N ASN A 1062 -19.94 -11.72 15.37
CA ASN A 1062 -19.26 -10.43 15.21
C ASN A 1062 -19.20 -9.69 16.56
N PRO A 1063 -18.01 -9.43 17.12
CA PRO A 1063 -17.86 -8.81 18.45
C PRO A 1063 -18.28 -7.34 18.45
N ALA A 1064 -18.43 -6.72 17.28
CA ALA A 1064 -18.68 -5.29 17.16
C ALA A 1064 -20.15 -4.94 16.91
N LEU A 1065 -21.09 -5.84 17.22
CA LEU A 1065 -22.54 -5.61 17.03
C LEU A 1065 -23.13 -4.63 18.04
N ASP A 1066 -22.43 -4.38 19.14
CA ASP A 1066 -22.74 -3.39 20.17
C ASP A 1066 -22.29 -1.96 19.78
N VAL A 1067 -21.47 -1.82 18.75
CA VAL A 1067 -21.03 -0.51 18.23
C VAL A 1067 -22.24 0.24 17.66
N PRO A 1068 -22.56 1.45 18.17
CA PRO A 1068 -23.79 2.15 17.81
C PRO A 1068 -23.77 2.63 16.36
N SER A 1069 -24.93 2.55 15.70
CA SER A 1069 -25.16 3.15 14.38
C SER A 1069 -25.39 4.66 14.55
N VAL A 1070 -24.32 5.44 14.47
CA VAL A 1070 -24.38 6.90 14.64
C VAL A 1070 -24.09 7.62 13.33
N LYS A 1071 -24.94 8.58 12.98
CA LYS A 1071 -24.67 9.57 11.93
C LYS A 1071 -23.86 10.71 12.53
N ASP A 1072 -22.67 10.97 11.98
CA ASP A 1072 -21.92 12.17 12.33
C ASP A 1072 -22.66 13.42 11.83
N SER A 1073 -23.05 14.29 12.75
CA SER A 1073 -23.77 15.53 12.47
C SER A 1073 -22.87 16.66 11.95
N LYS A 1074 -21.54 16.49 12.03
CA LYS A 1074 -20.56 17.44 11.49
C LYS A 1074 -20.23 17.18 10.02
N SER A 1075 -20.47 15.96 9.55
CA SER A 1075 -20.36 15.62 8.12
C SER A 1075 -21.42 16.37 7.30
N ARG A 1076 -20.97 17.11 6.28
CA ARG A 1076 -21.79 17.94 5.39
C ARG A 1076 -21.47 17.68 3.91
N LEU A 1077 -22.33 18.12 3.01
CA LEU A 1077 -22.05 18.02 1.56
C LEU A 1077 -20.86 18.91 1.19
N ALA A 1078 -20.12 18.53 0.15
CA ALA A 1078 -18.98 19.32 -0.32
C ALA A 1078 -19.44 20.71 -0.80
N GLU A 1079 -20.58 20.79 -1.48
CA GLU A 1079 -21.15 22.05 -1.95
C GLU A 1079 -21.51 22.99 -0.77
N GLU A 1080 -22.02 22.44 0.34
CA GLU A 1080 -22.33 23.22 1.55
C GLU A 1080 -21.07 23.73 2.26
N ALA A 1081 -19.99 22.96 2.21
CA ALA A 1081 -18.70 23.37 2.75
C ALA A 1081 -18.10 24.56 1.98
N GLU A 1082 -18.35 24.62 0.67
CA GLU A 1082 -17.92 25.71 -0.20
C GLU A 1082 -18.81 26.96 -0.06
N ALA A 1083 -20.12 26.80 0.07
CA ALA A 1083 -21.07 27.92 0.20
C ALA A 1083 -20.84 28.78 1.46
N THR A 1084 -20.32 28.20 2.54
CA THR A 1084 -20.04 28.97 3.78
C THR A 1084 -18.92 30.03 3.66
N GLN A 1085 -18.18 30.08 2.55
CA GLN A 1085 -17.15 31.12 2.35
C GLN A 1085 -17.71 32.47 1.87
N ASP A 1086 -18.85 32.51 1.17
CA ASP A 1086 -19.37 33.76 0.60
C ASP A 1086 -20.15 34.63 1.59
N CYS A 1087 -20.63 34.07 2.71
CA CYS A 1087 -21.42 34.81 3.70
C CYS A 1087 -20.58 35.70 4.64
N CYS A 1088 -19.24 35.58 4.64
CA CYS A 1088 -18.36 36.35 5.54
C CYS A 1088 -17.71 37.59 4.88
N ASN A 1089 -17.98 37.87 3.61
CA ASN A 1089 -17.46 39.06 2.91
C ASN A 1089 -18.39 40.28 2.96
N ASN A 1090 -19.50 40.21 3.70
CA ASN A 1090 -20.43 41.33 3.93
C ASN A 1090 -20.65 41.58 5.44
N LYS A 1091 -19.58 41.84 6.19
CA LYS A 1091 -19.65 42.48 7.51
C LYS A 1091 -18.52 43.49 7.70
#